data_AF-A0A1E4CE16-F1
#
_entry.id   AF-A0A1E4CE16-F1
#
_cell.length_a   1.000
_cell.length_b   1.000
_cell.length_c   1.000
_cell.angle_alpha   90.00
_cell.angle_beta   90.00
_cell.angle_gamma   90.00
#
_symmetry.space_group_name_H-M   'P 1'
#
loop_
_entity.id
_entity.type
_entity.pdbx_description
1 polymer ?
#
loop_
_entity_poly.entity_id
_entity_poly.type
_entity_poly.pdbx_seq_one_letter_code
_entity_poly.pdbx_strand_id
1 'polypeptide(L)'
;MLKEKLVTFEGRPLFPERIAETASYRLSPDEQYLYEEVTEYVRNGMNLADRLEGKRKNTVGFALTVLQRRLASSPEAIFQSLRRRTDRLERTRADLLDGILDAPPREAPASLLGDDPDSGDFDTDELDAAELEEAEEELVDAATAARTAAELETEIADLRRLTEHARRLLDSQQDVKWRELRGVIESQVLTTPDGKPRKLIVFTEHRDTLIYLERRITQLLGRREAVVAIHGGVPRYERRRITAEFTSNPEVQILIATDAAGEGLNLQAAHLMVNYDLPWNPNRIEQRFGRIHRIGQTEVCRLWNLVAEDTREGEVFIRLLDKIEEQRAAYDGEIFNVLGTSLGDLSLTRVLRDAIRYGEQPDVKAKMWAVIDEGVSAGLQELLDDEALASEALAPTDLEELRRQMEDAKAKRLQPHFIRDAFLEAFDRASGRIERREKGRYEITHVPASIRERAGRAPVARRYERITFDAATIDVQGTPRAELLAPGHPLHDAALQLVIDQYGPVLDRGTVLTSDAVTEPTLLAGERPATVTVHARPDFPRRRVRSIQMSNGTVRNGSTDITSPSSVTHHAQRNRMAAARHAITNAIQAMPCTHPATVTPCGDPCSGYLTTSAVSRASQLNASTIAVVRNATRTEPSNRPGVTRSIRALRRPQGLPGRRACG
;
A
#
# COMPACT_ATOMS: atom_id res chain seq x y z
N MET A 1 3.18 5.07 28.76
CA MET A 1 4.55 4.64 28.41
C MET A 1 4.94 5.23 27.06
N LEU A 2 6.03 6.01 27.05
CA LEU A 2 6.71 6.49 25.85
C LEU A 2 7.13 5.30 24.96
N LYS A 3 7.02 5.47 23.63
CA LYS A 3 7.28 4.38 22.67
C LYS A 3 8.70 3.84 22.80
N GLU A 4 9.61 4.70 23.21
CA GLU A 4 11.04 4.49 23.36
C GLU A 4 11.38 3.51 24.49
N LYS A 5 10.55 3.45 25.54
CA LYS A 5 10.71 2.53 26.69
C LYS A 5 10.06 1.17 26.47
N LEU A 6 9.27 1.02 25.42
CA LEU A 6 8.63 -0.25 25.11
C LEU A 6 9.69 -1.22 24.62
N VAL A 7 9.81 -2.33 25.34
CA VAL A 7 10.66 -3.45 24.97
C VAL A 7 9.80 -4.65 24.60
N THR A 8 10.29 -5.46 23.68
CA THR A 8 9.79 -6.80 23.42
C THR A 8 9.90 -7.67 24.68
N PHE A 9 9.20 -8.81 24.73
CA PHE A 9 9.33 -9.79 25.82
C PHE A 9 10.76 -10.32 26.03
N GLU A 10 11.64 -10.10 25.06
CA GLU A 10 13.05 -10.50 25.05
C GLU A 10 13.99 -9.33 25.45
N GLY A 11 13.44 -8.19 25.90
CA GLY A 11 14.20 -7.03 26.38
C GLY A 11 14.79 -6.14 25.29
N ARG A 12 14.47 -6.37 24.01
CA ARG A 12 14.92 -5.52 22.89
C ARG A 12 13.98 -4.33 22.69
N PRO A 13 14.47 -3.12 22.32
CA PRO A 13 13.61 -1.98 21.99
C PRO A 13 12.55 -2.35 20.94
N LEU A 14 11.29 -1.98 21.20
CA LEU A 14 10.15 -2.26 20.33
C LEU A 14 10.11 -1.30 19.13
N PHE A 15 10.68 -0.12 19.29
CA PHE A 15 10.81 0.90 18.26
C PHE A 15 12.30 1.16 17.99
N PRO A 16 12.68 1.33 16.71
CA PRO A 16 14.05 1.68 16.36
C PRO A 16 14.32 3.16 16.62
N GLU A 17 15.60 3.52 16.57
CA GLU A 17 16.05 4.91 16.68
C GLU A 17 15.39 5.80 15.62
N ARG A 18 15.07 7.03 16.05
CA ARG A 18 14.46 8.08 15.26
C ARG A 18 15.45 9.24 15.10
N ILE A 19 15.71 9.63 13.86
CA ILE A 19 16.56 10.76 13.49
C ILE A 19 15.72 11.73 12.65
N ALA A 20 15.57 12.96 13.11
CA ALA A 20 14.94 14.04 12.36
C ALA A 20 15.99 15.15 12.14
N GLU A 21 16.23 15.49 10.89
CA GLU A 21 17.22 16.48 10.47
C GLU A 21 16.49 17.64 9.77
N THR A 22 16.82 18.88 10.15
CA THR A 22 16.41 20.08 9.41
C THR A 22 17.43 20.32 8.31
N ALA A 23 17.05 20.08 7.07
CA ALA A 23 17.86 20.37 5.90
C ALA A 23 17.51 21.79 5.40
N SER A 24 18.20 22.76 6.00
CA SER A 24 18.01 24.17 5.71
C SER A 24 18.77 24.60 4.46
N TYR A 25 18.18 25.51 3.67
CA TYR A 25 18.77 26.04 2.45
C TYR A 25 18.40 27.50 2.25
N ARG A 26 19.08 28.18 1.33
CA ARG A 26 18.80 29.57 0.96
C ARG A 26 18.29 29.65 -0.47
N LEU A 27 17.31 30.50 -0.69
CA LEU A 27 16.78 30.76 -2.02
C LEU A 27 17.86 31.36 -2.91
N SER A 28 17.79 31.03 -4.20
CA SER A 28 18.55 31.74 -5.22
C SER A 28 18.04 33.18 -5.35
N PRO A 29 18.84 34.12 -5.92
CA PRO A 29 18.38 35.50 -6.11
C PRO A 29 17.06 35.62 -6.88
N ASP A 30 16.84 34.77 -7.89
CA ASP A 30 15.61 34.77 -8.68
C ASP A 30 14.41 34.19 -7.90
N GLU A 31 14.63 33.16 -7.08
CA GLU A 31 13.61 32.62 -6.17
C GLU A 31 13.24 33.62 -5.09
N GLN A 32 14.23 34.28 -4.50
CA GLN A 32 14.04 35.30 -3.48
C GLN A 32 13.21 36.46 -4.03
N TYR A 33 13.54 36.93 -5.23
CA TYR A 33 12.80 37.99 -5.90
C TYR A 33 11.34 37.61 -6.15
N LEU A 34 11.09 36.41 -6.70
CA LEU A 34 9.72 35.90 -6.88
C LEU A 34 8.98 35.78 -5.54
N TYR A 35 9.66 35.28 -4.51
CA TYR A 35 9.10 35.13 -3.18
C TYR A 35 8.66 36.48 -2.61
N GLU A 36 9.50 37.51 -2.70
CA GLU A 36 9.19 38.86 -2.24
C GLU A 36 8.00 39.46 -2.99
N GLU A 37 7.96 39.37 -4.32
CA GLU A 37 6.85 39.91 -5.12
C GLU A 37 5.51 39.22 -4.83
N VAL A 38 5.50 37.90 -4.73
CA VAL A 38 4.27 37.15 -4.41
C VAL A 38 3.83 37.44 -2.97
N THR A 39 4.77 37.50 -2.03
CA THR A 39 4.45 37.80 -0.63
C THR A 39 3.91 39.23 -0.49
N GLU A 40 4.44 40.19 -1.26
CA GLU A 40 3.89 41.55 -1.31
C GLU A 40 2.47 41.57 -1.90
N TYR A 41 2.22 40.85 -2.98
CA TYR A 41 0.87 40.66 -3.53
C TYR A 41 -0.10 40.09 -2.49
N VAL A 42 0.31 39.03 -1.77
CA VAL A 42 -0.45 38.41 -0.68
C VAL A 42 -0.74 39.41 0.43
N ARG A 43 0.26 40.16 0.90
CA ARG A 43 0.11 41.16 1.97
C ARG A 43 -0.86 42.28 1.55
N ASN A 44 -0.73 42.79 0.33
CA ASN A 44 -1.61 43.84 -0.20
C ASN A 44 -3.05 43.33 -0.36
N GLY A 45 -3.23 42.11 -0.86
CA GLY A 45 -4.52 41.44 -0.94
C GLY A 45 -5.15 41.23 0.44
N MET A 46 -4.36 40.84 1.45
CA MET A 46 -4.84 40.67 2.83
C MET A 46 -5.28 42.01 3.44
N ASN A 47 -4.51 43.08 3.25
CA ASN A 47 -4.87 44.42 3.71
C ASN A 47 -6.16 44.93 3.05
N LEU A 48 -6.40 44.56 1.78
CA LEU A 48 -7.66 44.87 1.10
C LEU A 48 -8.81 44.00 1.61
N ALA A 49 -8.57 42.71 1.87
CA ALA A 49 -9.54 41.79 2.44
C ALA A 49 -10.01 42.24 3.84
N ASP A 50 -9.14 42.86 4.64
CA ASP A 50 -9.49 43.41 5.95
C ASP A 50 -10.50 44.57 5.88
N ARG A 51 -10.68 45.19 4.69
CA ARG A 51 -11.72 46.20 4.41
C ARG A 51 -13.05 45.57 3.95
N LEU A 52 -13.11 44.25 3.81
CA LEU A 52 -14.33 43.50 3.52
C LEU A 52 -14.99 43.07 4.83
N GLU A 53 -16.29 42.82 4.79
CA GLU A 53 -17.07 42.37 5.94
C GLU A 53 -17.51 40.91 5.79
N GLY A 54 -17.66 40.22 6.93
CA GLY A 54 -18.21 38.87 7.02
C GLY A 54 -17.44 37.81 6.23
N LYS A 55 -18.18 36.83 5.69
CA LYS A 55 -17.64 35.62 5.02
C LYS A 55 -16.64 35.91 3.89
N ARG A 56 -16.76 37.06 3.22
CA ARG A 56 -15.91 37.44 2.09
C ARG A 56 -14.47 37.78 2.52
N LYS A 57 -14.31 38.41 3.70
CA LYS A 57 -12.99 38.69 4.29
C LYS A 57 -12.22 37.39 4.54
N ASN A 58 -12.88 36.42 5.19
CA ASN A 58 -12.26 35.14 5.57
C ASN A 58 -11.89 34.32 4.32
N THR A 59 -12.80 34.26 3.35
CA THR A 59 -12.60 33.59 2.04
C THR A 59 -11.35 34.08 1.33
N VAL A 60 -11.23 35.40 1.11
CA VAL A 60 -10.08 35.98 0.40
C VAL A 60 -8.80 35.84 1.22
N GLY A 61 -8.88 36.09 2.54
CA GLY A 61 -7.73 35.94 3.43
C GLY A 61 -7.14 34.53 3.39
N PHE A 62 -7.99 33.51 3.40
CA PHE A 62 -7.56 32.12 3.31
C PHE A 62 -7.02 31.74 1.94
N ALA A 63 -7.67 32.15 0.85
CA ALA A 63 -7.15 31.93 -0.49
C ALA A 63 -5.71 32.47 -0.65
N LEU A 64 -5.45 33.66 -0.09
CA LEU A 64 -4.12 34.26 -0.07
C LEU A 64 -3.14 33.51 0.86
N THR A 65 -3.61 32.96 1.98
CA THR A 65 -2.80 32.06 2.83
C THR A 65 -2.42 30.77 2.08
N VAL A 66 -3.35 30.14 1.37
CA VAL A 66 -3.05 28.95 0.56
C VAL A 66 -2.10 29.32 -0.57
N LEU A 67 -2.27 30.46 -1.24
CA LEU A 67 -1.33 30.93 -2.26
C LEU A 67 0.11 31.06 -1.71
N GLN A 68 0.26 31.59 -0.50
CA GLN A 68 1.55 31.67 0.19
C GLN A 68 2.13 30.29 0.52
N ARG A 69 1.31 29.35 1.01
CA ARG A 69 1.73 27.94 1.22
C ARG A 69 2.25 27.30 -0.07
N ARG A 70 1.57 27.56 -1.18
CA ARG A 70 1.94 27.05 -2.51
C ARG A 70 3.24 27.63 -3.02
N LEU A 71 3.53 28.92 -2.73
CA LEU A 71 4.82 29.56 -2.98
C LEU A 71 5.96 28.86 -2.22
N ALA A 72 5.77 28.57 -0.93
CA ALA A 72 6.77 27.88 -0.13
C ALA A 72 6.97 26.40 -0.52
N SER A 73 5.98 25.79 -1.19
CA SER A 73 6.03 24.39 -1.61
C SER A 73 6.93 24.19 -2.83
N SER A 74 6.61 24.75 -4.00
CA SER A 74 7.44 24.65 -5.21
C SER A 74 7.16 25.73 -6.26
N PRO A 75 8.13 26.03 -7.16
CA PRO A 75 7.91 26.92 -8.30
C PRO A 75 6.77 26.48 -9.23
N GLU A 76 6.57 25.17 -9.40
CA GLU A 76 5.44 24.65 -10.20
C GLU A 76 4.11 24.94 -9.50
N ALA A 77 3.99 24.68 -8.20
CA ALA A 77 2.73 24.89 -7.48
C ALA A 77 2.27 26.35 -7.49
N ILE A 78 3.20 27.30 -7.33
CA ILE A 78 2.86 28.74 -7.42
C ILE A 78 2.56 29.17 -8.85
N PHE A 79 3.33 28.72 -9.84
CA PHE A 79 3.06 29.01 -11.25
C PHE A 79 1.66 28.55 -11.66
N GLN A 80 1.28 27.32 -11.32
CA GLN A 80 -0.03 26.78 -11.65
C GLN A 80 -1.16 27.57 -10.97
N SER A 81 -0.97 27.99 -9.72
CA SER A 81 -1.95 28.80 -8.97
C SER A 81 -2.15 30.16 -9.60
N LEU A 82 -1.06 30.88 -9.87
CA LEU A 82 -1.11 32.21 -10.48
C LEU A 82 -1.75 32.15 -11.87
N ARG A 83 -1.41 31.13 -12.66
CA ARG A 83 -1.99 30.90 -13.99
C ARG A 83 -3.50 30.64 -13.92
N ARG A 84 -3.94 29.65 -13.13
CA ARG A 84 -5.37 29.30 -13.01
C ARG A 84 -6.20 30.46 -12.48
N ARG A 85 -5.68 31.17 -11.47
CA ARG A 85 -6.29 32.39 -10.94
C ARG A 85 -6.38 33.49 -12.00
N THR A 86 -5.31 33.73 -12.77
CA THR A 86 -5.33 34.69 -13.88
C THR A 86 -6.42 34.35 -14.89
N ASP A 87 -6.46 33.11 -15.37
CA ASP A 87 -7.45 32.63 -16.35
C ASP A 87 -8.89 32.78 -15.83
N ARG A 88 -9.13 32.49 -14.54
CA ARG A 88 -10.45 32.59 -13.92
C ARG A 88 -10.90 34.04 -13.76
N LEU A 89 -10.01 34.94 -13.35
CA LEU A 89 -10.33 36.36 -13.23
C LEU A 89 -10.51 37.03 -14.59
N GLU A 90 -9.78 36.60 -15.63
CA GLU A 90 -9.98 37.07 -17.00
C GLU A 90 -11.37 36.73 -17.53
N ARG A 91 -11.83 35.48 -17.32
CA ARG A 91 -13.21 35.08 -17.67
C ARG A 91 -14.24 35.90 -16.90
N THR A 92 -14.04 36.04 -15.58
CA THR A 92 -14.93 36.85 -14.73
C THR A 92 -15.01 38.29 -15.21
N ARG A 93 -13.89 38.90 -15.61
CA ARG A 93 -13.85 40.26 -16.16
C ARG A 93 -14.58 40.34 -17.51
N ALA A 94 -14.41 39.36 -18.39
CA ALA A 94 -15.13 39.32 -19.67
C ALA A 94 -16.64 39.25 -19.44
N ASP A 95 -17.10 38.36 -18.56
CA ASP A 95 -18.52 38.21 -18.23
C ASP A 95 -19.13 39.50 -17.64
N LEU A 96 -18.36 40.27 -16.86
CA LEU A 96 -18.79 41.58 -16.34
C LEU A 96 -18.91 42.63 -17.45
N LEU A 97 -17.98 42.65 -18.41
CA LEU A 97 -18.00 43.61 -19.53
C LEU A 97 -19.12 43.29 -20.53
N ASP A 98 -19.40 42.00 -20.72
CA ASP A 98 -20.47 41.52 -21.60
C ASP A 98 -21.86 41.61 -20.95
N GLY A 99 -21.94 42.02 -19.68
CA GLY A 99 -23.19 42.13 -18.92
C GLY A 99 -23.82 40.78 -18.56
N ILE A 100 -23.05 39.69 -18.62
CA ILE A 100 -23.46 38.35 -18.18
C ILE A 100 -23.51 38.30 -16.65
N LEU A 101 -22.58 39.01 -15.99
CA LEU A 101 -22.54 39.18 -14.54
C LEU A 101 -22.69 40.66 -14.18
N ASP A 102 -23.46 40.94 -13.13
CA ASP A 102 -23.59 42.30 -12.56
C ASP A 102 -22.42 42.65 -11.63
N ALA A 103 -21.78 41.65 -11.03
CA ALA A 103 -20.67 41.78 -10.10
C ALA A 103 -19.82 40.50 -10.08
N PRO A 104 -18.53 40.57 -9.66
CA PRO A 104 -17.70 39.38 -9.48
C PRO A 104 -18.41 38.37 -8.56
N PRO A 105 -18.30 37.05 -8.82
CA PRO A 105 -18.88 36.01 -7.98
C PRO A 105 -18.51 36.23 -6.52
N ARG A 106 -19.54 36.30 -5.65
CA ARG A 106 -19.37 36.64 -4.22
C ARG A 106 -19.31 35.42 -3.30
N GLU A 107 -19.63 34.25 -3.82
CA GLU A 107 -19.75 33.01 -3.06
C GLU A 107 -18.55 32.09 -3.34
N ALA A 108 -17.86 31.69 -2.27
CA ALA A 108 -16.93 30.57 -2.29
C ALA A 108 -17.70 29.25 -2.52
N PRO A 109 -17.04 28.16 -2.93
CA PRO A 109 -17.64 26.83 -2.82
C PRO A 109 -18.21 26.64 -1.40
N ALA A 110 -19.48 26.28 -1.32
CA ALA A 110 -20.24 26.19 -0.07
C ALA A 110 -19.68 25.17 0.93
N SER A 111 -18.78 24.29 0.47
CA SER A 111 -18.22 23.15 1.20
C SER A 111 -17.14 23.49 2.24
N LEU A 112 -16.48 24.65 2.17
CA LEU A 112 -15.42 25.01 3.12
C LEU A 112 -15.90 25.89 4.28
N LEU A 113 -17.08 26.47 4.18
CA LEU A 113 -17.56 27.45 5.16
C LEU A 113 -18.35 26.73 6.27
N GLY A 114 -17.79 26.69 7.47
CA GLY A 114 -18.49 26.21 8.67
C GLY A 114 -19.74 27.03 8.99
N ASP A 115 -20.55 26.49 9.91
CA ASP A 115 -21.79 27.12 10.39
C ASP A 115 -21.55 28.45 11.15
N ASP A 116 -20.34 28.67 11.68
CA ASP A 116 -19.97 29.91 12.38
C ASP A 116 -19.15 30.88 11.49
N PRO A 117 -19.72 32.00 11.02
CA PRO A 117 -19.01 32.99 10.22
C PRO A 117 -17.96 33.82 10.98
N ASP A 118 -17.92 33.80 12.32
CA ASP A 118 -17.07 34.67 13.15
C ASP A 118 -15.81 33.96 13.70
N SER A 119 -15.75 32.62 13.62
CA SER A 119 -14.60 31.83 14.08
C SER A 119 -13.36 32.02 13.20
N GLY A 120 -13.54 32.37 11.92
CA GLY A 120 -12.45 32.51 10.95
C GLY A 120 -11.73 31.20 10.62
N ASP A 121 -12.21 30.08 11.17
CA ASP A 121 -11.80 28.72 10.83
C ASP A 121 -12.78 28.13 9.83
N PHE A 122 -12.24 27.55 8.77
CA PHE A 122 -12.99 26.72 7.85
C PHE A 122 -13.29 25.43 8.58
N ASP A 123 -14.53 24.94 8.51
CA ASP A 123 -14.90 23.68 9.16
C ASP A 123 -14.33 22.52 8.34
N THR A 124 -13.02 22.33 8.47
CA THR A 124 -12.27 21.30 7.78
C THR A 124 -12.55 19.91 8.34
N ASP A 125 -13.31 19.82 9.44
CA ASP A 125 -13.60 18.57 10.14
C ASP A 125 -14.71 17.76 9.43
N GLU A 126 -15.54 18.40 8.60
CA GLU A 126 -16.56 17.73 7.79
C GLU A 126 -16.05 17.20 6.43
N LEU A 127 -14.97 17.78 5.90
CA LEU A 127 -14.39 17.38 4.62
C LEU A 127 -13.37 16.26 4.80
N ASP A 128 -13.44 15.26 3.93
CA ASP A 128 -12.29 14.36 3.83
C ASP A 128 -11.07 15.11 3.25
N ALA A 129 -9.87 14.63 3.54
CA ALA A 129 -8.68 15.38 3.19
C ALA A 129 -8.50 15.58 1.67
N ALA A 130 -9.12 14.75 0.82
CA ALA A 130 -9.11 14.93 -0.63
C ALA A 130 -10.08 16.03 -1.07
N GLU A 131 -11.26 16.08 -0.45
CA GLU A 131 -12.24 17.17 -0.65
C GLU A 131 -11.66 18.51 -0.18
N LEU A 132 -10.93 18.52 0.94
CA LEU A 132 -10.20 19.69 1.42
C LEU A 132 -9.15 20.17 0.42
N GLU A 133 -8.33 19.25 -0.11
CA GLU A 133 -7.32 19.57 -1.13
C GLU A 133 -7.98 20.22 -2.37
N GLU A 134 -9.06 19.64 -2.90
CA GLU A 134 -9.77 20.17 -4.07
C GLU A 134 -10.40 21.54 -3.82
N ALA A 135 -11.01 21.72 -2.65
CA ALA A 135 -11.66 22.96 -2.31
C ALA A 135 -10.66 24.10 -2.04
N GLU A 136 -9.49 23.81 -1.44
CA GLU A 136 -8.39 24.77 -1.33
C GLU A 136 -7.94 25.28 -2.72
N GLU A 137 -7.79 24.38 -3.70
CA GLU A 137 -7.41 24.76 -5.07
C GLU A 137 -8.48 25.64 -5.73
N GLU A 138 -9.75 25.25 -5.62
CA GLU A 138 -10.85 26.04 -6.21
C GLU A 138 -10.92 27.44 -5.61
N LEU A 139 -10.70 27.55 -4.30
CA LEU A 139 -10.76 28.81 -3.56
C LEU A 139 -9.64 29.77 -3.98
N VAL A 140 -8.42 29.26 -4.15
CA VAL A 140 -7.27 30.05 -4.66
C VAL A 140 -7.56 30.60 -6.04
N ASP A 141 -8.20 29.81 -6.90
CA ASP A 141 -8.50 30.21 -8.27
C ASP A 141 -9.60 31.30 -8.31
N ALA A 142 -10.61 31.22 -7.42
CA ALA A 142 -11.82 32.05 -7.48
C ALA A 142 -11.75 33.36 -6.67
N ALA A 143 -11.14 33.32 -5.48
CA ALA A 143 -11.39 34.33 -4.47
C ALA A 143 -10.71 35.66 -4.81
N THR A 144 -11.47 36.72 -5.05
CA THR A 144 -10.95 38.07 -5.31
C THR A 144 -11.59 39.12 -4.39
N ALA A 145 -10.77 40.08 -3.96
CA ALA A 145 -11.22 41.27 -3.25
C ALA A 145 -11.78 42.36 -4.18
N ALA A 146 -11.55 42.25 -5.50
CA ALA A 146 -12.02 43.22 -6.48
C ALA A 146 -13.56 43.30 -6.51
N ARG A 147 -14.06 44.51 -6.72
CA ARG A 147 -15.49 44.85 -6.80
C ARG A 147 -15.91 45.32 -8.19
N THR A 148 -14.96 45.81 -8.98
CA THR A 148 -15.20 46.38 -10.32
C THR A 148 -14.32 45.73 -11.38
N ALA A 149 -14.73 45.86 -12.65
CA ALA A 149 -13.93 45.37 -13.78
C ALA A 149 -12.55 46.07 -13.88
N ALA A 150 -12.45 47.33 -13.45
CA ALA A 150 -11.20 48.09 -13.42
C ALA A 150 -10.24 47.61 -12.32
N GLU A 151 -10.77 47.28 -11.14
CA GLU A 151 -9.97 46.65 -10.07
C GLU A 151 -9.48 45.27 -10.49
N LEU A 152 -10.34 44.46 -11.13
CA LEU A 152 -9.95 43.16 -11.68
C LEU A 152 -8.87 43.29 -12.75
N GLU A 153 -8.93 44.30 -13.62
CA GLU A 153 -7.90 44.52 -14.64
C GLU A 153 -6.52 44.80 -14.03
N THR A 154 -6.49 45.55 -12.92
CA THR A 154 -5.25 45.82 -12.18
C THR A 154 -4.70 44.54 -11.55
N GLU A 155 -5.56 43.76 -10.87
CA GLU A 155 -5.17 42.48 -10.28
C GLU A 155 -4.67 41.48 -11.33
N ILE A 156 -5.36 41.38 -12.47
CA ILE A 156 -4.94 40.51 -13.60
C ILE A 156 -3.58 40.94 -14.14
N ALA A 157 -3.30 42.23 -14.24
CA ALA A 157 -1.99 42.72 -14.70
C ALA A 157 -0.86 42.32 -13.75
N ASP A 158 -1.07 42.42 -12.43
CA ASP A 158 -0.12 41.93 -11.43
C ASP A 158 0.06 40.41 -11.51
N LEU A 159 -1.03 39.65 -11.57
CA LEU A 159 -0.98 38.19 -11.68
C LEU A 159 -0.27 37.71 -12.94
N ARG A 160 -0.45 38.39 -14.09
CA ARG A 160 0.29 38.08 -15.33
C ARG A 160 1.79 38.29 -15.16
N ARG A 161 2.21 39.38 -14.50
CA ARG A 161 3.62 39.64 -14.19
C ARG A 161 4.21 38.51 -13.34
N LEU A 162 3.53 38.18 -12.23
CA LEU A 162 3.95 37.12 -11.31
C LEU A 162 3.99 35.75 -12.00
N THR A 163 2.99 35.44 -12.84
CA THR A 163 2.91 34.19 -13.61
C THR A 163 4.10 34.05 -14.55
N GLU A 164 4.47 35.12 -15.25
CA GLU A 164 5.64 35.12 -16.14
C GLU A 164 6.94 34.93 -15.37
N HIS A 165 7.08 35.56 -14.21
CA HIS A 165 8.26 35.40 -13.36
C HIS A 165 8.39 33.96 -12.84
N ALA A 166 7.30 33.39 -12.32
CA ALA A 166 7.24 32.00 -11.87
C ALA A 166 7.55 31.01 -13.02
N ARG A 167 7.03 31.28 -14.22
CA ARG A 167 7.31 30.49 -15.43
C ARG A 167 8.79 30.49 -15.79
N ARG A 168 9.43 31.67 -15.82
CA ARG A 168 10.86 31.79 -16.12
C ARG A 168 11.72 31.03 -15.12
N LEU A 169 11.38 31.11 -13.83
CA LEU A 169 12.07 30.35 -12.79
C LEU A 169 11.89 28.83 -13.00
N LEU A 170 10.67 28.36 -13.25
CA LEU A 170 10.39 26.96 -13.53
C LEU A 170 11.18 26.45 -14.76
N ASP A 171 11.20 27.23 -15.83
CA ASP A 171 11.91 26.93 -17.08
C ASP A 171 13.44 26.90 -16.91
N SER A 172 13.98 27.69 -15.96
CA SER A 172 15.40 27.68 -15.61
C SER A 172 15.85 26.34 -15.03
N GLN A 173 14.93 25.60 -14.40
CA GLN A 173 15.17 24.37 -13.64
C GLN A 173 16.20 24.52 -12.49
N GLN A 174 16.49 25.75 -12.06
CA GLN A 174 17.47 26.06 -11.01
C GLN A 174 16.91 26.08 -9.58
N ASP A 175 15.72 25.51 -9.38
CA ASP A 175 15.08 25.32 -8.07
C ASP A 175 16.08 24.76 -7.04
N VAL A 176 16.37 25.55 -6.00
CA VAL A 176 17.32 25.18 -4.95
C VAL A 176 16.77 24.05 -4.08
N LYS A 177 15.48 24.11 -3.76
CA LYS A 177 14.80 23.10 -2.93
C LYS A 177 14.83 21.72 -3.61
N TRP A 178 14.62 21.68 -4.92
CA TRP A 178 14.83 20.46 -5.70
C TRP A 178 16.28 19.96 -5.62
N ARG A 179 17.27 20.86 -5.66
CA ARG A 179 18.69 20.50 -5.56
C ARG A 179 19.01 19.83 -4.22
N GLU A 180 18.42 20.32 -3.13
CA GLU A 180 18.55 19.69 -1.81
C GLU A 180 17.91 18.30 -1.77
N LEU A 181 16.67 18.17 -2.27
CA LEU A 181 16.02 16.85 -2.36
C LEU A 181 16.86 15.88 -3.21
N ARG A 182 17.41 16.36 -4.34
CA ARG A 182 18.31 15.57 -5.18
C ARG A 182 19.55 15.14 -4.40
N GLY A 183 20.16 16.04 -3.63
CA GLY A 183 21.28 15.73 -2.75
C GLY A 183 20.94 14.64 -1.72
N VAL A 184 19.75 14.68 -1.11
CA VAL A 184 19.26 13.63 -0.22
C VAL A 184 19.11 12.30 -0.96
N ILE A 185 18.47 12.30 -2.14
CA ILE A 185 18.28 11.07 -2.94
C ILE A 185 19.61 10.44 -3.35
N GLU A 186 20.56 11.25 -3.81
CA GLU A 186 21.88 10.80 -4.25
C GLU A 186 22.76 10.34 -3.07
N SER A 187 22.72 11.05 -1.94
CA SER A 187 23.54 10.72 -0.75
C SER A 187 23.06 9.49 0.00
N GLN A 188 21.75 9.25 0.08
CA GLN A 188 21.22 8.13 0.85
C GLN A 188 21.43 6.78 0.17
N VAL A 189 21.92 6.78 -1.08
CA VAL A 189 22.03 5.66 -2.01
C VAL A 189 20.81 4.76 -1.86
N LEU A 190 19.83 4.86 -2.76
CA LEU A 190 18.63 4.00 -2.77
C LEU A 190 18.93 2.50 -2.93
N THR A 191 20.18 2.10 -2.75
CA THR A 191 20.69 0.75 -2.71
C THR A 191 21.71 0.66 -1.57
N THR A 192 21.56 -0.31 -0.66
CA THR A 192 22.55 -0.58 0.39
C THR A 192 23.89 -1.02 -0.23
N PRO A 193 25.00 -0.98 0.53
CA PRO A 193 26.28 -1.53 0.08
C PRO A 193 26.18 -2.98 -0.39
N ASP A 194 25.27 -3.77 0.18
CA ASP A 194 24.99 -5.16 -0.20
C ASP A 194 24.12 -5.30 -1.47
N GLY A 195 23.81 -4.19 -2.15
CA GLY A 195 22.99 -4.19 -3.37
C GLY A 195 21.47 -4.22 -3.14
N LYS A 196 20.97 -4.01 -1.92
CA LYS A 196 19.52 -4.10 -1.62
C LYS A 196 18.84 -2.74 -1.84
N PRO A 197 17.70 -2.66 -2.55
CA PRO A 197 17.01 -1.40 -2.74
C PRO A 197 16.49 -0.85 -1.41
N ARG A 198 16.68 0.45 -1.19
CA ARG A 198 16.04 1.21 -0.10
C ARG A 198 14.80 1.91 -0.64
N LYS A 199 13.84 2.11 0.25
CA LYS A 199 12.59 2.81 -0.04
C LYS A 199 12.57 4.15 0.66
N LEU A 200 12.20 5.19 -0.07
CA LEU A 200 12.11 6.57 0.38
C LEU A 200 10.69 7.08 0.14
N ILE A 201 10.16 7.81 1.11
CA ILE A 201 8.88 8.52 0.98
C ILE A 201 9.15 10.02 0.90
N VAL A 202 8.51 10.70 -0.04
CA VAL A 202 8.52 12.16 -0.14
C VAL A 202 7.11 12.66 0.09
N PHE A 203 6.90 13.44 1.16
CA PHE A 203 5.63 14.09 1.43
C PHE A 203 5.62 15.53 0.93
N THR A 204 4.48 15.95 0.39
CA THR A 204 4.20 17.34 -0.02
C THR A 204 2.74 17.67 0.23
N GLU A 205 2.39 18.92 0.49
CA GLU A 205 1.01 19.34 0.73
C GLU A 205 0.17 19.37 -0.55
N HIS A 206 0.79 19.71 -1.69
CA HIS A 206 0.04 20.06 -2.90
C HIS A 206 0.26 19.09 -4.07
N ARG A 207 -0.84 18.74 -4.75
CA ARG A 207 -0.82 17.91 -5.96
C ARG A 207 0.11 18.41 -7.07
N ASP A 208 0.12 19.71 -7.36
CA ASP A 208 0.98 20.26 -8.42
C ASP A 208 2.48 20.06 -8.10
N THR A 209 2.87 20.20 -6.82
CA THR A 209 4.23 19.87 -6.36
C THR A 209 4.50 18.37 -6.50
N LEU A 210 3.55 17.51 -6.14
CA LEU A 210 3.69 16.06 -6.31
C LEU A 210 3.94 15.67 -7.77
N ILE A 211 3.19 16.24 -8.72
CA ILE A 211 3.36 15.98 -10.17
C ILE A 211 4.74 16.47 -10.64
N TYR A 212 5.16 17.64 -10.18
CA TYR A 212 6.49 18.18 -10.44
C TYR A 212 7.60 17.25 -9.95
N LEU A 213 7.51 16.79 -8.70
CA LEU A 213 8.47 15.87 -8.11
C LEU A 213 8.48 14.51 -8.81
N GLU A 214 7.32 13.95 -9.15
CA GLU A 214 7.22 12.68 -9.88
C GLU A 214 8.01 12.76 -11.19
N ARG A 215 7.83 13.85 -11.94
CA ARG A 215 8.57 14.11 -13.19
C ARG A 215 10.07 14.23 -12.95
N ARG A 216 10.50 15.08 -12.01
CA ARG A 216 11.92 15.37 -11.73
C ARG A 216 12.66 14.14 -11.20
N ILE A 217 12.06 13.40 -10.27
CA ILE A 217 12.64 12.19 -9.68
C ILE A 217 12.70 11.07 -10.73
N THR A 218 11.65 10.89 -11.53
CA THR A 218 11.66 9.90 -12.61
C THR A 218 12.78 10.18 -13.62
N GLN A 219 12.98 11.45 -13.99
CA GLN A 219 14.08 11.87 -14.87
C GLN A 219 15.45 11.63 -14.23
N LEU A 220 15.61 11.92 -12.92
CA LEU A 220 16.84 11.68 -12.17
C LEU A 220 17.21 10.20 -12.14
N LEU A 221 16.25 9.31 -11.87
CA LEU A 221 16.47 7.87 -11.77
C LEU A 221 16.58 7.16 -13.13
N GLY A 222 16.05 7.78 -14.19
CA GLY A 222 15.96 7.20 -15.53
C GLY A 222 15.06 5.95 -15.62
N ARG A 223 14.25 5.69 -14.60
CA ARG A 223 13.39 4.49 -14.45
C ARG A 223 12.02 4.90 -13.95
N ARG A 224 11.02 4.85 -14.83
CA ARG A 224 9.66 5.26 -14.50
C ARG A 224 9.00 4.34 -13.48
N GLU A 225 9.34 3.04 -13.50
CA GLU A 225 8.76 2.08 -12.57
C GLU A 225 9.27 2.24 -11.13
N ALA A 226 10.35 3.01 -10.93
CA ALA A 226 10.93 3.23 -9.61
C ALA A 226 10.18 4.26 -8.76
N VAL A 227 9.29 5.04 -9.36
CA VAL A 227 8.57 6.12 -8.70
C VAL A 227 7.08 5.86 -8.81
N VAL A 228 6.37 6.00 -7.69
CA VAL A 228 4.92 5.99 -7.64
C VAL A 228 4.41 7.18 -6.83
N ALA A 229 3.20 7.64 -7.11
CA ALA A 229 2.62 8.80 -6.45
C ALA A 229 1.17 8.56 -5.99
N ILE A 230 0.79 9.15 -4.86
CA ILE A 230 -0.58 9.07 -4.32
C ILE A 230 -1.04 10.48 -3.91
N HIS A 231 -2.16 10.95 -4.45
CA HIS A 231 -2.80 12.22 -4.08
C HIS A 231 -4.30 12.03 -3.79
N GLY A 232 -5.01 13.07 -3.29
CA GLY A 232 -6.40 12.95 -2.83
C GLY A 232 -7.36 12.38 -3.89
N GLY A 233 -7.24 12.86 -5.12
CA GLY A 233 -8.00 12.36 -6.28
C GLY A 233 -7.72 10.92 -6.74
N VAL A 234 -6.79 10.18 -6.12
CA VAL A 234 -6.55 8.76 -6.45
C VAL A 234 -7.64 7.88 -5.81
N PRO A 235 -8.36 7.03 -6.57
CA PRO A 235 -9.38 6.16 -6.01
C PRO A 235 -8.83 5.18 -4.96
N ARG A 236 -9.60 4.89 -3.89
CA ARG A 236 -9.15 4.05 -2.76
C ARG A 236 -8.55 2.70 -3.18
N TYR A 237 -9.12 2.02 -4.19
CA TYR A 237 -8.59 0.73 -4.66
C TYR A 237 -7.21 0.88 -5.33
N GLU A 238 -7.00 1.98 -6.05
CA GLU A 238 -5.74 2.29 -6.70
C GLU A 238 -4.68 2.70 -5.68
N ARG A 239 -5.05 3.48 -4.65
CA ARG A 239 -4.15 3.76 -3.50
C ARG A 239 -3.61 2.46 -2.90
N ARG A 240 -4.49 1.49 -2.59
CA ARG A 240 -4.08 0.18 -2.06
C ARG A 240 -3.15 -0.58 -3.00
N ARG A 241 -3.39 -0.52 -4.32
CA ARG A 241 -2.53 -1.14 -5.34
C ARG A 241 -1.15 -0.48 -5.38
N ILE A 242 -1.10 0.85 -5.36
CA ILE A 242 0.16 1.62 -5.33
C ILE A 242 0.92 1.33 -4.04
N THR A 243 0.24 1.29 -2.89
CA THR A 243 0.86 0.92 -1.61
C THR A 243 1.43 -0.50 -1.68
N ALA A 244 0.72 -1.49 -2.21
CA ALA A 244 1.26 -2.84 -2.34
C ALA A 244 2.45 -2.93 -3.30
N GLU A 245 2.44 -2.19 -4.42
CA GLU A 245 3.62 -2.06 -5.29
C GLU A 245 4.78 -1.44 -4.51
N PHE A 246 4.57 -0.32 -3.82
CA PHE A 246 5.61 0.31 -3.01
C PHE A 246 6.11 -0.60 -1.88
N THR A 247 5.25 -1.36 -1.20
CA THR A 247 5.65 -2.23 -0.09
C THR A 247 6.42 -3.45 -0.58
N SER A 248 5.91 -4.15 -1.59
CA SER A 248 6.36 -5.50 -1.93
C SER A 248 7.30 -5.54 -3.15
N ASN A 249 7.19 -4.59 -4.08
CA ASN A 249 7.99 -4.60 -5.30
C ASN A 249 9.35 -3.92 -5.08
N PRO A 250 10.49 -4.64 -5.20
CA PRO A 250 11.81 -4.06 -4.99
C PRO A 250 12.22 -3.03 -6.06
N GLU A 251 11.56 -3.02 -7.24
CA GLU A 251 11.84 -2.02 -8.28
C GLU A 251 11.28 -0.65 -7.94
N VAL A 252 10.23 -0.58 -7.10
CA VAL A 252 9.60 0.68 -6.69
C VAL A 252 10.33 1.23 -5.47
N GLN A 253 11.12 2.30 -5.65
CA GLN A 253 12.01 2.83 -4.62
C GLN A 253 11.47 4.11 -3.97
N ILE A 254 10.70 4.92 -4.70
CA ILE A 254 10.19 6.20 -4.20
C ILE A 254 8.68 6.24 -4.26
N LEU A 255 8.06 6.61 -3.14
CA LEU A 255 6.65 6.98 -3.06
C LEU A 255 6.55 8.48 -2.76
N ILE A 256 5.83 9.21 -3.61
CA ILE A 256 5.49 10.62 -3.38
C ILE A 256 4.03 10.67 -2.93
N ALA A 257 3.72 11.33 -1.82
CA ALA A 257 2.36 11.36 -1.29
C ALA A 257 1.94 12.75 -0.85
N THR A 258 0.68 13.12 -1.11
CA THR A 258 0.04 14.23 -0.39
C THR A 258 -0.51 13.77 0.94
N ASP A 259 -0.66 14.71 1.89
CA ASP A 259 -1.24 14.41 3.21
C ASP A 259 -2.61 13.76 3.10
N ALA A 260 -3.43 14.26 2.16
CA ALA A 260 -4.76 13.76 1.89
C ALA A 260 -4.81 12.27 1.49
N ALA A 261 -3.73 11.79 0.91
CA ALA A 261 -3.66 10.46 0.33
C ALA A 261 -2.81 9.48 1.15
N GLY A 262 -1.89 10.01 1.97
CA GLY A 262 -1.02 9.25 2.87
C GLY A 262 -1.70 8.80 4.16
N GLU A 263 -2.84 9.39 4.51
CA GLU A 263 -3.56 9.05 5.73
C GLU A 263 -4.06 7.60 5.72
N GLY A 264 -3.89 6.91 6.85
CA GLY A 264 -4.29 5.51 7.02
C GLY A 264 -3.43 4.48 6.28
N LEU A 265 -2.45 4.89 5.47
CA LEU A 265 -1.54 3.95 4.80
C LEU A 265 -0.51 3.38 5.76
N ASN A 266 -0.18 2.09 5.59
CA ASN A 266 0.95 1.46 6.26
C ASN A 266 2.19 1.53 5.36
N LEU A 267 3.15 2.39 5.71
CA LEU A 267 4.32 2.66 4.87
C LEU A 267 5.64 2.18 5.51
N GLN A 268 5.55 1.28 6.50
CA GLN A 268 6.67 0.66 7.22
C GLN A 268 7.73 -0.02 6.33
N ALA A 269 7.45 -0.27 5.05
CA ALA A 269 8.46 -0.77 4.11
C ALA A 269 9.60 0.24 3.86
N ALA A 270 9.37 1.52 4.14
CA ALA A 270 10.39 2.55 4.13
C ALA A 270 10.79 2.94 5.56
N HIS A 271 12.04 3.34 5.70
CA HIS A 271 12.61 3.94 6.92
C HIS A 271 13.22 5.32 6.63
N LEU A 272 13.18 5.75 5.36
CA LEU A 272 13.66 7.06 4.91
C LEU A 272 12.46 7.90 4.50
N MET A 273 12.40 9.14 4.97
CA MET A 273 11.32 10.07 4.68
C MET A 273 11.84 11.49 4.49
N VAL A 274 11.30 12.20 3.50
CA VAL A 274 11.54 13.63 3.30
C VAL A 274 10.21 14.35 3.36
N ASN A 275 10.10 15.36 4.22
CA ASN A 275 9.09 16.39 4.12
C ASN A 275 9.61 17.44 3.14
N TYR A 276 9.08 17.42 1.91
CA TYR A 276 9.44 18.43 0.92
C TYR A 276 8.90 19.79 1.34
N ASP A 277 7.68 19.84 1.88
CA ASP A 277 7.14 21.01 2.57
C ASP A 277 6.58 20.59 3.93
N LEU A 278 6.56 21.55 4.85
CA LEU A 278 6.10 21.35 6.22
C LEU A 278 4.67 21.82 6.35
N PRO A 279 3.76 20.97 6.86
CA PRO A 279 2.40 21.38 7.12
C PRO A 279 2.36 22.40 8.25
N TRP A 280 1.47 23.37 8.12
CA TRP A 280 1.25 24.42 9.12
C TRP A 280 0.58 23.89 10.40
N ASN A 281 0.14 22.62 10.39
CA ASN A 281 -0.29 21.89 11.57
C ASN A 281 0.82 20.91 12.00
N PRO A 282 1.46 21.12 13.16
CA PRO A 282 2.53 20.26 13.65
C PRO A 282 2.13 18.81 13.89
N ASN A 283 0.86 18.56 14.25
CA ASN A 283 0.34 17.20 14.43
C ASN A 283 0.47 16.39 13.14
N ARG A 284 0.33 17.03 11.97
CA ARG A 284 0.50 16.36 10.67
C ARG A 284 1.95 15.90 10.47
N ILE A 285 2.95 16.65 10.92
CA ILE A 285 4.37 16.27 10.84
C ILE A 285 4.60 14.93 11.57
N GLU A 286 4.13 14.83 12.81
CA GLU A 286 4.22 13.60 13.60
C GLU A 286 3.43 12.46 13.00
N GLN A 287 2.22 12.72 12.51
CA GLN A 287 1.40 11.70 11.87
C GLN A 287 2.08 11.16 10.62
N ARG A 288 2.78 11.99 9.82
CA ARG A 288 3.58 11.54 8.67
C ARG A 288 4.71 10.63 9.12
N PHE A 289 5.48 11.02 10.14
CA PHE A 289 6.57 10.17 10.64
C PHE A 289 6.07 8.86 11.25
N GLY A 290 4.95 8.91 11.96
CA GLY A 290 4.22 7.75 12.47
C GLY A 290 3.69 6.79 11.40
N ARG A 291 3.84 7.08 10.09
CA ARG A 291 3.58 6.11 9.00
C ARG A 291 4.71 5.11 8.80
N ILE A 292 5.96 5.49 9.13
CA ILE A 292 7.14 4.63 9.02
C ILE A 292 7.67 4.16 10.39
N HIS A 293 7.54 5.00 11.43
CA HIS A 293 7.96 4.69 12.79
C HIS A 293 6.83 4.01 13.56
N ARG A 294 6.75 2.69 13.40
CA ARG A 294 5.68 1.84 13.96
C ARG A 294 6.27 0.50 14.43
N ILE A 295 5.53 -0.18 15.30
CA ILE A 295 5.88 -1.52 15.80
C ILE A 295 6.19 -2.47 14.63
N GLY A 296 7.35 -3.12 14.67
CA GLY A 296 7.84 -4.02 13.64
C GLY A 296 8.76 -3.38 12.59
N GLN A 297 9.07 -2.08 12.70
CA GLN A 297 10.17 -1.45 11.99
C GLN A 297 11.49 -1.83 12.63
N THR A 298 12.47 -2.25 11.83
CA THR A 298 13.79 -2.72 12.32
C THR A 298 14.93 -1.78 11.98
N GLU A 299 14.73 -0.91 11.00
CA GLU A 299 15.73 0.04 10.55
C GLU A 299 15.58 1.40 11.26
N VAL A 300 16.71 2.09 11.44
CA VAL A 300 16.72 3.47 11.95
C VAL A 300 15.89 4.35 11.02
N CYS A 301 14.90 5.03 11.58
CA CYS A 301 14.01 5.87 10.80
C CYS A 301 14.60 7.28 10.68
N ARG A 302 14.86 7.73 9.46
CA ARG A 302 15.42 9.05 9.15
C ARG A 302 14.39 9.94 8.46
N LEU A 303 14.23 11.15 8.97
CA LEU A 303 13.36 12.20 8.45
C LEU A 303 14.19 13.43 8.09
N TRP A 304 14.03 13.96 6.88
CA TRP A 304 14.55 15.27 6.48
C TRP A 304 13.42 16.27 6.30
N ASN A 305 13.51 17.41 6.96
CA ASN A 305 12.61 18.55 6.80
C ASN A 305 13.32 19.61 5.94
N LEU A 306 12.87 19.83 4.71
CA LEU A 306 13.44 20.88 3.85
C LEU A 306 12.86 22.25 4.22
N VAL A 307 13.71 23.21 4.60
CA VAL A 307 13.27 24.54 5.06
C VAL A 307 14.12 25.66 4.44
N ALA A 308 13.49 26.68 3.87
CA ALA A 308 14.18 27.86 3.32
C ALA A 308 14.46 28.89 4.41
N GLU A 309 15.72 29.12 4.78
CA GLU A 309 16.13 29.99 5.90
C GLU A 309 15.77 31.47 5.70
N ASP A 310 15.72 31.93 4.45
CA ASP A 310 15.49 33.30 4.04
C ASP A 310 14.01 33.61 3.73
N THR A 311 13.10 32.73 4.15
CA THR A 311 11.65 32.94 4.09
C THR A 311 11.06 33.22 5.47
N ARG A 312 9.90 33.90 5.50
CA ARG A 312 9.23 34.29 6.75
C ARG A 312 8.70 33.06 7.49
N GLU A 313 8.18 32.08 6.75
CA GLU A 313 7.72 30.80 7.27
C GLU A 313 8.90 29.93 7.71
N GLY A 314 9.99 29.92 6.94
CA GLY A 314 11.16 29.13 7.26
C GLY A 314 11.83 29.55 8.56
N GLU A 315 11.88 30.84 8.87
CA GLU A 315 12.34 31.33 10.17
C GLU A 315 11.50 30.76 11.33
N VAL A 316 10.17 30.73 11.17
CA VAL A 316 9.25 30.16 12.16
C VAL A 316 9.47 28.65 12.31
N PHE A 317 9.60 27.93 11.20
CA PHE A 317 9.82 26.48 11.22
C PHE A 317 11.18 26.11 11.81
N ILE A 318 12.24 26.85 11.50
CA ILE A 318 13.57 26.63 12.10
C ILE A 318 13.48 26.82 13.61
N ARG A 319 12.90 27.92 14.09
CA ARG A 319 12.75 28.13 15.54
C ARG A 319 11.95 27.01 16.22
N LEU A 320 10.85 26.58 15.59
CA LEU A 320 10.02 25.49 16.10
C LEU A 320 10.81 24.17 16.17
N LEU A 321 11.49 23.79 15.10
CA LEU A 321 12.27 22.54 15.02
C LEU A 321 13.47 22.56 15.97
N ASP A 322 14.18 23.68 16.06
CA ASP A 322 15.28 23.87 17.01
C ASP A 322 14.77 23.74 18.45
N LYS A 323 13.62 24.34 18.77
CA LYS A 323 13.04 24.24 20.11
C LYS A 323 12.67 22.81 20.48
N ILE A 324 12.15 22.04 19.52
CA ILE A 324 11.82 20.62 19.71
C ILE A 324 13.10 19.81 19.96
N GLU A 325 14.17 20.06 19.21
CA GLU A 325 15.45 19.35 19.39
C GLU A 325 16.13 19.74 20.72
N GLU A 326 16.06 21.02 21.13
CA GLU A 326 16.50 21.48 22.45
C GLU A 326 15.79 20.71 23.56
N GLN A 327 14.46 20.57 23.48
CA GLN A 327 13.69 19.80 24.46
C GLN A 327 14.07 18.31 24.41
N ARG A 328 14.19 17.72 23.23
CA ARG A 328 14.61 16.33 23.07
C ARG A 328 15.96 16.06 23.76
N ALA A 329 16.94 16.94 23.55
CA ALA A 329 18.27 16.82 24.15
C ALA A 329 18.24 16.96 25.68
N ALA A 330 17.35 17.80 26.22
CA ALA A 330 17.20 17.99 27.67
C ALA A 330 16.64 16.75 28.40
N TYR A 331 15.91 15.88 27.70
CA TYR A 331 15.26 14.69 28.26
C TYR A 331 15.83 13.37 27.71
N ASP A 332 17.14 13.34 27.47
CA ASP A 332 17.92 12.15 27.03
C ASP A 332 17.34 11.45 25.79
N GLY A 333 16.70 12.21 24.89
CA GLY A 333 16.07 11.66 23.71
C GLY A 333 14.81 10.84 23.97
N GLU A 334 14.19 10.94 25.15
CA GLU A 334 13.02 10.11 25.48
C GLU A 334 11.69 10.68 24.98
N ILE A 335 11.64 11.89 24.39
CA ILE A 335 10.37 12.59 24.16
C ILE A 335 10.22 13.08 22.72
N PHE A 336 9.39 12.37 21.96
CA PHE A 336 9.17 12.65 20.54
C PHE A 336 7.71 12.92 20.17
N ASN A 337 6.75 12.66 21.05
CA ASN A 337 5.34 12.98 20.80
C ASN A 337 4.98 14.44 21.10
N VAL A 338 5.96 15.28 21.45
CA VAL A 338 5.78 16.70 21.85
C VAL A 338 4.91 17.45 20.84
N LEU A 339 5.15 17.25 19.55
CA LEU A 339 4.39 17.94 18.52
C LEU A 339 2.88 17.60 18.52
N GLY A 340 2.49 16.39 18.93
CA GLY A 340 1.11 15.88 18.87
C GLY A 340 0.17 16.37 19.97
N THR A 341 0.74 16.72 21.12
CA THR A 341 0.02 17.15 22.35
C THR A 341 0.34 18.59 22.71
N SER A 342 1.54 19.11 22.41
CA SER A 342 1.99 20.42 22.91
C SER A 342 1.61 21.64 22.10
N LEU A 343 1.22 21.44 20.85
CA LEU A 343 0.74 22.52 20.00
C LEU A 343 -0.77 22.45 19.76
N GLY A 344 -1.51 21.67 20.56
CA GLY A 344 -2.96 21.51 20.44
C GLY A 344 -3.72 22.83 20.41
N ASP A 345 -3.26 23.82 21.18
CA ASP A 345 -3.89 25.15 21.27
C ASP A 345 -3.09 26.29 20.60
N LEU A 346 -1.84 26.03 20.19
CA LEU A 346 -1.08 26.96 19.38
C LEU A 346 -1.42 26.73 17.92
N SER A 347 -2.29 27.58 17.38
CA SER A 347 -2.44 27.67 15.93
C SER A 347 -1.13 28.18 15.34
N LEU A 348 -0.16 27.29 15.06
CA LEU A 348 1.04 27.57 14.29
C LEU A 348 0.66 28.29 12.99
N THR A 349 -0.50 27.94 12.43
CA THR A 349 -1.18 28.68 11.36
C THR A 349 -1.31 30.18 11.63
N ARG A 350 -1.73 30.59 12.83
CA ARG A 350 -1.80 32.00 13.24
C ARG A 350 -0.42 32.64 13.33
N VAL A 351 0.55 31.95 13.94
CA VAL A 351 1.94 32.44 14.04
C VAL A 351 2.54 32.67 12.65
N LEU A 352 2.35 31.74 11.73
CA LEU A 352 2.79 31.84 10.34
C LEU A 352 2.06 32.97 9.59
N ARG A 353 0.74 33.11 9.79
CA ARG A 353 -0.04 34.23 9.23
C ARG A 353 0.47 35.59 9.72
N ASP A 354 0.78 35.70 11.01
CA ASP A 354 1.33 36.92 11.60
C ASP A 354 2.77 37.18 11.10
N ALA A 355 3.58 36.13 10.90
CA ALA A 355 4.91 36.23 10.28
C ALA A 355 4.83 36.84 8.87
N ILE A 356 3.91 36.35 8.05
CA ILE A 356 3.73 36.82 6.66
C ILE A 356 3.30 38.28 6.62
N ARG A 357 2.39 38.67 7.53
CA ARG A 357 1.84 40.03 7.59
C ARG A 357 2.79 41.05 8.23
N TYR A 358 3.44 40.67 9.32
CA TYR A 358 4.11 41.59 10.25
C TYR A 358 5.54 41.17 10.65
N GLY A 359 6.12 40.14 10.02
CA GLY A 359 7.42 39.57 10.43
C GLY A 359 8.62 40.52 10.41
N GLU A 360 8.47 41.69 9.79
CA GLU A 360 9.49 42.77 9.80
C GLU A 360 9.46 43.59 11.10
N GLN A 361 8.41 43.49 11.92
CA GLN A 361 8.29 44.22 13.19
C GLN A 361 8.97 43.43 14.33
N PRO A 362 10.02 43.99 14.99
CA PRO A 362 10.76 43.29 16.03
C PRO A 362 9.89 42.81 17.19
N ASP A 363 8.90 43.60 17.59
CA ASP A 363 8.01 43.27 18.72
C ASP A 363 7.08 42.10 18.41
N VAL A 364 6.59 42.00 17.16
CA VAL A 364 5.73 40.89 16.72
C VAL A 364 6.54 39.60 16.65
N LYS A 365 7.75 39.69 16.09
CA LYS A 365 8.70 38.58 16.02
C LYS A 365 9.06 38.04 17.41
N ALA A 366 9.36 38.92 18.36
CA ALA A 366 9.64 38.53 19.75
C ALA A 366 8.44 37.82 20.41
N LYS A 367 7.21 38.31 20.19
CA LYS A 367 5.99 37.66 20.67
C LYS A 367 5.79 36.29 20.06
N MET A 368 5.99 36.15 18.75
CA MET A 368 5.87 34.87 18.06
C MET A 368 6.86 33.83 18.61
N TRP A 369 8.10 34.22 18.87
CA TRP A 369 9.09 33.33 19.48
C TRP A 369 8.73 32.92 20.89
N ALA A 370 8.25 33.86 21.72
CA ALA A 370 7.76 33.54 23.06
C ALA A 370 6.62 32.51 23.00
N VAL A 371 5.67 32.68 22.08
CA VAL A 371 4.56 31.75 21.86
C VAL A 371 5.08 30.35 21.50
N ILE A 372 6.02 30.23 20.56
CA ILE A 372 6.60 28.94 20.17
C ILE A 372 7.30 28.28 21.36
N ASP A 373 8.12 29.06 22.08
CA ASP A 373 8.92 28.55 23.19
C ASP A 373 8.06 28.07 24.35
N GLU A 374 7.02 28.84 24.70
CA GLU A 374 6.06 28.51 25.75
C GLU A 374 5.24 27.28 25.39
N GLY A 375 4.67 27.18 24.18
CA GLY A 375 3.81 26.05 23.83
C GLY A 375 4.56 24.73 23.72
N VAL A 376 5.75 24.72 23.11
CA VAL A 376 6.58 23.50 23.05
C VAL A 376 6.96 23.04 24.47
N SER A 377 7.23 23.97 25.38
CA SER A 377 7.57 23.64 26.77
C SER A 377 6.36 23.18 27.57
N ALA A 378 5.18 23.77 27.34
CA ALA A 378 3.96 23.48 28.07
C ALA A 378 3.44 22.06 27.81
N GLY A 379 3.24 21.66 26.55
CA GLY A 379 2.73 20.31 26.34
C GLY A 379 3.76 19.20 26.45
N LEU A 380 5.05 19.56 26.56
CA LEU A 380 6.04 18.62 27.06
C LEU A 380 5.73 18.22 28.51
N GLN A 381 5.36 19.18 29.36
CA GLN A 381 4.94 18.90 30.73
C GLN A 381 3.65 18.07 30.75
N GLU A 382 2.67 18.42 29.92
CA GLU A 382 1.42 17.66 29.80
C GLU A 382 1.67 16.19 29.40
N LEU A 383 2.56 15.93 28.43
CA LEU A 383 2.94 14.56 28.06
C LEU A 383 3.55 13.76 29.21
N LEU A 384 4.40 14.41 30.00
CA LEU A 384 5.05 13.77 31.13
C LEU A 384 4.03 13.46 32.24
N ASP A 385 3.08 14.36 32.47
CA ASP A 385 1.99 14.18 33.43
C ASP A 385 1.04 13.06 32.99
N ASP A 386 0.66 13.02 31.71
CA ASP A 386 -0.14 11.93 31.11
C ASP A 386 0.57 10.58 31.22
N GLU A 387 1.88 10.55 31.03
CA GLU A 387 2.67 9.32 31.18
C GLU A 387 2.67 8.82 32.63
N ALA A 388 2.83 9.73 33.60
CA ALA A 388 2.80 9.38 35.02
C ALA A 388 1.46 8.74 35.43
N LEU A 389 0.36 9.16 34.78
CA LEU A 389 -0.98 8.61 34.97
C LEU A 389 -1.19 7.25 34.26
N ALA A 390 -0.55 7.03 33.11
CA ALA A 390 -0.72 5.85 32.25
C ALA A 390 0.09 4.60 32.65
N SER A 391 0.54 4.49 33.92
CA SER A 391 1.22 3.30 34.44
C SER A 391 0.25 2.14 34.71
N GLU A 392 -0.43 1.64 33.67
CA GLU A 392 -1.10 0.35 33.72
C GLU A 392 -0.16 -0.74 33.19
N ALA A 393 0.45 -1.48 34.12
CA ALA A 393 1.10 -2.75 33.79
C ALA A 393 0.01 -3.80 33.54
N LEU A 394 0.02 -4.42 32.35
CA LEU A 394 -0.79 -5.62 32.07
C LEU A 394 -0.62 -6.63 33.22
N ALA A 395 -1.74 -7.04 33.84
CA ALA A 395 -1.67 -8.00 34.92
C ALA A 395 -1.15 -9.35 34.38
N PRO A 396 -0.33 -10.11 35.16
CA PRO A 396 0.18 -11.41 34.73
C PRO A 396 -0.91 -12.39 34.24
N THR A 397 -2.11 -12.29 34.81
CA THR A 397 -3.29 -13.10 34.45
C THR A 397 -3.81 -12.82 33.03
N ASP A 398 -3.72 -11.57 32.57
CA ASP A 398 -4.16 -11.18 31.22
C ASP A 398 -3.22 -11.72 30.14
N LEU A 399 -1.92 -11.81 30.46
CA LEU A 399 -0.90 -12.40 29.57
C LEU A 399 -1.09 -13.90 29.39
N GLU A 400 -1.52 -14.63 30.42
CA GLU A 400 -1.80 -16.06 30.34
C GLU A 400 -3.02 -16.38 29.47
N GLU A 401 -4.10 -15.61 29.63
CA GLU A 401 -5.29 -15.77 28.80
C GLU A 401 -5.01 -15.42 27.34
N LEU A 402 -4.24 -14.35 27.08
CA LEU A 402 -3.79 -13.99 25.74
C LEU A 402 -2.97 -15.10 25.09
N ARG A 403 -2.03 -15.71 25.83
CA ARG A 403 -1.22 -16.85 25.36
C ARG A 403 -2.08 -18.06 25.00
N ARG A 404 -3.05 -18.40 25.84
CA ARG A 404 -3.98 -19.53 25.60
C ARG A 404 -4.80 -19.32 24.32
N GLN A 405 -5.31 -18.10 24.12
CA GLN A 405 -6.03 -17.73 22.90
C GLN A 405 -5.13 -17.82 21.65
N MET A 406 -3.85 -17.42 21.75
CA MET A 406 -2.88 -17.57 20.67
C MET A 406 -2.54 -19.03 20.34
N GLU A 407 -2.45 -19.90 21.34
CA GLU A 407 -2.21 -21.34 21.13
C GLU A 407 -3.41 -22.04 20.47
N ASP A 408 -4.63 -21.76 20.92
CA ASP A 408 -5.85 -22.28 20.32
C ASP A 408 -6.01 -21.82 18.86
N ALA A 409 -5.63 -20.58 18.55
CA ALA A 409 -5.62 -20.07 17.18
C ALA A 409 -4.57 -20.77 16.31
N LYS A 410 -3.39 -21.09 16.85
CA LYS A 410 -2.35 -21.87 16.15
C LYS A 410 -2.79 -23.32 15.88
N ALA A 411 -3.45 -23.97 16.84
CA ALA A 411 -3.89 -25.37 16.71
C ALA A 411 -4.93 -25.58 15.60
N LYS A 412 -5.75 -24.55 15.31
CA LYS A 412 -6.79 -24.58 14.27
C LYS A 412 -6.28 -24.22 12.87
N ARG A 413 -5.02 -23.82 12.72
CA ARG A 413 -4.47 -23.29 11.46
C ARG A 413 -4.07 -24.42 10.50
N LEU A 414 -4.37 -24.26 9.21
CA LEU A 414 -3.82 -25.11 8.16
C LEU A 414 -2.29 -25.07 8.23
N GLN A 415 -1.66 -26.25 8.20
CA GLN A 415 -0.21 -26.33 8.27
C GLN A 415 0.42 -25.63 7.05
N PRO A 416 1.42 -24.75 7.25
CA PRO A 416 2.05 -23.92 6.20
C PRO A 416 2.38 -24.65 4.89
N HIS A 417 2.87 -25.90 4.98
CA HIS A 417 3.23 -26.68 3.79
C HIS A 417 2.07 -26.92 2.82
N PHE A 418 0.82 -27.08 3.29
CA PHE A 418 -0.33 -27.30 2.40
C PHE A 418 -0.69 -26.04 1.63
N ILE A 419 -0.60 -24.88 2.31
CA ILE A 419 -0.83 -23.57 1.70
C ILE A 419 0.24 -23.33 0.64
N ARG A 420 1.49 -23.56 0.99
CA ARG A 420 2.62 -23.45 0.06
C ARG A 420 2.43 -24.33 -1.17
N ASP A 421 2.24 -25.63 -0.99
CA ASP A 421 2.23 -26.58 -2.11
C ASP A 421 1.05 -26.30 -3.06
N ALA A 422 -0.13 -25.98 -2.51
CA ALA A 422 -1.28 -25.58 -3.31
C ALA A 422 -1.03 -24.26 -4.08
N PHE A 423 -0.44 -23.26 -3.43
CA PHE A 423 -0.13 -21.99 -4.06
C PHE A 423 0.93 -22.14 -5.15
N LEU A 424 2.03 -22.86 -4.89
CA LEU A 424 3.11 -23.05 -5.87
C LEU A 424 2.60 -23.73 -7.14
N GLU A 425 1.81 -24.80 -7.01
CA GLU A 425 1.19 -25.49 -8.14
C GLU A 425 0.24 -24.56 -8.92
N ALA A 426 -0.58 -23.78 -8.21
CA ALA A 426 -1.50 -22.84 -8.85
C ALA A 426 -0.77 -21.69 -9.57
N PHE A 427 0.29 -21.18 -8.96
CA PHE A 427 1.07 -20.08 -9.47
C PHE A 427 1.89 -20.48 -10.70
N ASP A 428 2.48 -21.68 -10.69
CA ASP A 428 3.20 -22.24 -11.84
C ASP A 428 2.27 -22.45 -13.05
N ARG A 429 1.07 -23.01 -12.83
CA ARG A 429 0.04 -23.16 -13.88
C ARG A 429 -0.41 -21.83 -14.49
N ALA A 430 -0.41 -20.77 -13.69
CA ALA A 430 -0.69 -19.41 -14.16
C ALA A 430 0.50 -18.75 -14.89
N SER A 431 1.61 -19.48 -15.08
CA SER A 431 2.88 -18.96 -15.64
C SER A 431 3.56 -17.90 -14.77
N GLY A 432 3.36 -17.96 -13.45
CA GLY A 432 4.06 -17.11 -12.50
C GLY A 432 5.50 -17.57 -12.26
N ARG A 433 6.39 -16.62 -11.93
CA ARG A 433 7.79 -16.94 -11.62
C ARG A 433 8.08 -16.71 -10.15
N ILE A 434 8.45 -17.77 -9.46
CA ILE A 434 8.77 -17.78 -8.04
C ILE A 434 10.04 -18.59 -7.81
N GLU A 435 10.96 -18.06 -7.02
CA GLU A 435 12.25 -18.68 -6.73
C GLU A 435 12.50 -18.73 -5.23
N ARG A 436 13.16 -19.78 -4.77
CA ARG A 436 13.50 -19.90 -3.36
C ARG A 436 14.75 -19.08 -3.07
N ARG A 437 14.62 -18.07 -2.21
CA ARG A 437 15.75 -17.25 -1.74
C ARG A 437 16.46 -17.89 -0.55
N GLU A 438 15.71 -18.20 0.50
CA GLU A 438 16.25 -18.83 1.71
C GLU A 438 15.38 -20.02 2.17
N LYS A 439 15.71 -20.63 3.31
CA LYS A 439 14.87 -21.69 3.88
C LYS A 439 13.53 -21.13 4.35
N GLY A 440 12.44 -21.56 3.70
CA GLY A 440 11.08 -21.15 4.03
C GLY A 440 10.62 -19.85 3.35
N ARG A 441 11.49 -19.16 2.60
CA ARG A 441 11.21 -17.87 1.96
C ARG A 441 11.51 -17.86 0.47
N TYR A 442 10.68 -17.14 -0.26
CA TYR A 442 10.71 -17.10 -1.72
C TYR A 442 10.64 -15.66 -2.23
N GLU A 443 11.14 -15.43 -3.43
CA GLU A 443 10.96 -14.20 -4.18
C GLU A 443 10.02 -14.48 -5.36
N ILE A 444 9.12 -13.53 -5.65
CA ILE A 444 8.27 -13.57 -6.83
C ILE A 444 8.78 -12.52 -7.80
N THR A 445 9.46 -12.98 -8.85
CA THR A 445 10.05 -12.11 -9.88
C THR A 445 9.02 -11.66 -10.91
N HIS A 446 7.90 -12.37 -11.04
CA HIS A 446 6.81 -11.98 -11.93
C HIS A 446 5.46 -12.55 -11.49
N VAL A 447 4.49 -11.67 -11.23
CA VAL A 447 3.07 -12.02 -11.09
C VAL A 447 2.34 -11.84 -12.44
N PRO A 448 1.75 -12.91 -12.99
CA PRO A 448 0.99 -12.87 -14.24
C PRO A 448 -0.16 -11.86 -14.24
N ALA A 449 -0.44 -11.27 -15.40
CA ALA A 449 -1.58 -10.37 -15.57
C ALA A 449 -2.92 -11.05 -15.24
N SER A 450 -3.09 -12.33 -15.60
CA SER A 450 -4.29 -13.12 -15.31
C SER A 450 -4.62 -13.20 -13.81
N ILE A 451 -3.60 -13.32 -12.95
CA ILE A 451 -3.77 -13.31 -11.49
C ILE A 451 -4.13 -11.91 -11.00
N ARG A 452 -3.46 -10.86 -11.50
CA ARG A 452 -3.75 -9.47 -11.11
C ARG A 452 -5.15 -9.01 -11.55
N GLU A 453 -5.56 -9.37 -12.76
CA GLU A 453 -6.92 -9.13 -13.27
C GLU A 453 -7.95 -9.88 -12.44
N ARG A 454 -7.67 -11.15 -12.07
CA ARG A 454 -8.54 -11.94 -11.21
C ARG A 454 -8.71 -11.34 -9.81
N ALA A 455 -7.64 -10.77 -9.26
CA ALA A 455 -7.69 -10.06 -7.98
C ALA A 455 -8.60 -8.81 -8.04
N GLY A 456 -8.85 -8.28 -9.25
CA GLY A 456 -9.73 -7.14 -9.50
C GLY A 456 -9.26 -5.89 -8.76
N ARG A 457 -10.02 -5.47 -7.74
CA ARG A 457 -9.69 -4.31 -6.88
C ARG A 457 -8.78 -4.64 -5.70
N ALA A 458 -8.47 -5.92 -5.48
CA ALA A 458 -7.58 -6.32 -4.40
C ALA A 458 -6.11 -6.01 -4.76
N PRO A 459 -5.30 -5.54 -3.79
CA PRO A 459 -3.96 -5.07 -4.08
C PRO A 459 -2.99 -6.23 -4.30
N VAL A 460 -2.52 -6.40 -5.54
CA VAL A 460 -1.50 -7.39 -5.91
C VAL A 460 -0.37 -6.68 -6.65
N ALA A 461 0.85 -6.76 -6.11
CA ALA A 461 2.04 -6.20 -6.71
C ALA A 461 2.50 -7.05 -7.91
N ARG A 462 3.27 -6.44 -8.83
CA ARG A 462 3.89 -7.17 -9.96
C ARG A 462 5.00 -8.12 -9.51
N ARG A 463 5.64 -7.81 -8.39
CA ARG A 463 6.77 -8.54 -7.82
C ARG A 463 6.72 -8.48 -6.30
N TYR A 464 7.31 -9.48 -5.67
CA TYR A 464 7.42 -9.55 -4.21
C TYR A 464 8.87 -9.89 -3.87
N GLU A 465 9.55 -9.00 -3.16
CA GLU A 465 10.96 -9.19 -2.77
C GLU A 465 11.12 -10.44 -1.89
N ARG A 466 10.27 -10.58 -0.86
CA ARG A 466 10.23 -11.75 0.02
C ARG A 466 8.81 -12.10 0.41
N ILE A 467 8.48 -13.37 0.26
CA ILE A 467 7.26 -13.99 0.77
C ILE A 467 7.59 -15.20 1.64
N THR A 468 6.67 -15.57 2.51
CA THR A 468 6.69 -16.81 3.27
C THR A 468 5.29 -17.39 3.41
N PHE A 469 5.20 -18.69 3.68
CA PHE A 469 3.96 -19.36 4.04
C PHE A 469 3.89 -19.69 5.54
N ASP A 470 4.96 -19.39 6.28
CA ASP A 470 5.10 -19.66 7.70
C ASP A 470 5.36 -18.36 8.48
N ALA A 471 4.47 -18.08 9.44
CA ALA A 471 4.55 -16.91 10.30
C ALA A 471 5.86 -16.83 11.10
N ALA A 472 6.49 -17.98 11.41
CA ALA A 472 7.76 -18.04 12.13
C ALA A 472 8.95 -17.48 11.33
N THR A 473 8.78 -17.24 10.03
CA THR A 473 9.83 -16.77 9.12
C THR A 473 9.53 -15.43 8.48
N ILE A 474 8.55 -14.69 9.01
CA ILE A 474 8.23 -13.32 8.57
C ILE A 474 9.42 -12.40 8.88
N ASP A 475 9.85 -12.39 10.14
CA ASP A 475 10.93 -11.54 10.63
C ASP A 475 12.14 -12.42 11.00
N VAL A 476 13.15 -12.42 10.14
CA VAL A 476 14.44 -13.09 10.42
C VAL A 476 15.52 -12.02 10.47
N GLN A 477 16.28 -12.01 11.56
CA GLN A 477 17.27 -11.00 11.86
C GLN A 477 18.28 -10.81 10.71
N GLY A 478 18.54 -9.56 10.33
CA GLY A 478 19.46 -9.20 9.25
C GLY A 478 18.91 -9.39 7.83
N THR A 479 17.64 -9.77 7.68
CA THR A 479 16.98 -9.89 6.38
C THR A 479 15.69 -9.07 6.32
N PRO A 480 15.33 -8.53 5.14
CA PRO A 480 14.04 -7.86 4.97
C PRO A 480 12.87 -8.75 5.36
N ARG A 481 11.84 -8.11 5.93
CA ARG A 481 10.60 -8.75 6.33
C ARG A 481 9.92 -9.44 5.13
N ALA A 482 9.43 -10.65 5.35
CA ALA A 482 8.72 -11.42 4.32
C ALA A 482 7.21 -11.26 4.46
N GLU A 483 6.52 -11.10 3.34
CA GLU A 483 5.06 -11.05 3.30
C GLU A 483 4.45 -12.45 3.47
N LEU A 484 3.50 -12.60 4.39
CA LEU A 484 2.88 -13.89 4.66
C LEU A 484 1.79 -14.20 3.63
N LEU A 485 2.04 -15.16 2.75
CA LEU A 485 1.02 -15.74 1.88
C LEU A 485 0.23 -16.81 2.62
N ALA A 486 -1.04 -16.50 2.87
CA ALA A 486 -2.02 -17.38 3.47
C ALA A 486 -3.41 -17.09 2.89
N PRO A 487 -4.41 -17.96 3.10
CA PRO A 487 -5.80 -17.64 2.77
C PRO A 487 -6.21 -16.27 3.34
N GLY A 488 -6.83 -15.43 2.50
CA GLY A 488 -7.13 -14.03 2.79
C GLY A 488 -6.12 -13.05 2.19
N HIS A 489 -4.93 -13.50 1.80
CA HIS A 489 -3.97 -12.67 1.07
C HIS A 489 -4.42 -12.54 -0.42
N PRO A 490 -4.51 -11.32 -1.00
CA PRO A 490 -5.00 -11.10 -2.36
C PRO A 490 -4.33 -11.96 -3.43
N LEU A 491 -2.99 -12.02 -3.43
CA LEU A 491 -2.23 -12.85 -4.37
C LEU A 491 -2.55 -14.35 -4.24
N HIS A 492 -2.64 -14.86 -3.00
CA HIS A 492 -2.93 -16.26 -2.73
C HIS A 492 -4.31 -16.62 -3.23
N ASP A 493 -5.32 -15.83 -2.84
CA ASP A 493 -6.71 -16.11 -3.16
C ASP A 493 -6.97 -15.97 -4.66
N ALA A 494 -6.38 -14.97 -5.33
CA ALA A 494 -6.49 -14.81 -6.78
C ALA A 494 -5.85 -15.97 -7.56
N ALA A 495 -4.68 -16.44 -7.14
CA ALA A 495 -3.99 -17.57 -7.77
C ALA A 495 -4.80 -18.87 -7.62
N LEU A 496 -5.31 -19.17 -6.42
CA LEU A 496 -6.14 -20.36 -6.21
C LEU A 496 -7.49 -20.25 -6.94
N GLN A 497 -8.14 -19.08 -6.92
CA GLN A 497 -9.41 -18.89 -7.60
C GLN A 497 -9.29 -19.09 -9.11
N LEU A 498 -8.19 -18.64 -9.71
CA LEU A 498 -7.91 -18.87 -11.13
C LEU A 498 -7.96 -20.37 -11.49
N VAL A 499 -7.32 -21.21 -10.67
CA VAL A 499 -7.30 -22.67 -10.85
C VAL A 499 -8.69 -23.27 -10.59
N ILE A 500 -9.38 -22.82 -9.54
CA ILE A 500 -10.73 -23.29 -9.22
C ILE A 500 -11.69 -23.00 -10.37
N ASP A 501 -11.62 -21.83 -11.00
CA ASP A 501 -12.52 -21.48 -12.10
C ASP A 501 -12.20 -22.29 -13.36
N GLN A 502 -10.92 -22.54 -13.61
CA GLN A 502 -10.48 -23.31 -14.78
C GLN A 502 -10.84 -24.80 -14.67
N TYR A 503 -10.64 -25.41 -13.49
CA TYR A 503 -10.75 -26.86 -13.30
C TYR A 503 -11.97 -27.28 -12.46
N GLY A 504 -12.64 -26.35 -11.79
CA GLY A 504 -13.86 -26.59 -11.02
C GLY A 504 -14.95 -27.30 -11.83
N PRO A 505 -15.26 -26.88 -13.07
CA PRO A 505 -16.22 -27.59 -13.91
C PRO A 505 -15.82 -29.04 -14.22
N VAL A 506 -14.51 -29.34 -14.29
CA VAL A 506 -14.02 -30.72 -14.49
C VAL A 506 -14.20 -31.54 -13.22
N LEU A 507 -13.89 -30.96 -12.06
CA LEU A 507 -14.13 -31.60 -10.75
C LEU A 507 -15.62 -31.88 -10.51
N ASP A 508 -16.50 -30.98 -10.97
CA ASP A 508 -17.95 -31.11 -10.84
C ASP A 508 -18.52 -32.24 -11.71
N ARG A 509 -17.91 -32.51 -12.86
CA ARG A 509 -18.23 -33.66 -13.73
C ARG A 509 -17.75 -34.99 -13.15
N GLY A 510 -16.84 -34.94 -12.19
CA GLY A 510 -16.21 -36.12 -11.62
C GLY A 510 -14.93 -36.53 -12.33
N THR A 511 -14.06 -37.28 -11.63
CA THR A 511 -12.80 -37.80 -12.20
C THR A 511 -12.64 -39.29 -11.95
N VAL A 512 -11.90 -39.96 -12.82
CA VAL A 512 -11.52 -41.36 -12.62
C VAL A 512 -10.07 -41.44 -12.14
N LEU A 513 -9.84 -41.96 -10.93
CA LEU A 513 -8.49 -42.21 -10.42
C LEU A 513 -8.15 -43.69 -10.51
N THR A 514 -6.93 -44.03 -10.89
CA THR A 514 -6.48 -45.43 -10.95
C THR A 514 -5.45 -45.71 -9.86
N SER A 515 -5.62 -46.80 -9.12
CA SER A 515 -4.69 -47.22 -8.07
C SER A 515 -4.59 -48.73 -8.01
N ASP A 516 -3.36 -49.24 -7.92
CA ASP A 516 -3.09 -50.69 -7.80
C ASP A 516 -3.49 -51.24 -6.41
N ALA A 517 -3.67 -50.36 -5.43
CA ALA A 517 -4.10 -50.72 -4.08
C ALA A 517 -5.61 -51.02 -3.98
N VAL A 518 -6.38 -50.76 -5.05
CA VAL A 518 -7.83 -50.91 -5.05
C VAL A 518 -8.22 -52.09 -5.94
N THR A 519 -8.82 -53.11 -5.33
CA THR A 519 -9.19 -54.36 -6.01
C THR A 519 -10.54 -54.30 -6.70
N GLU A 520 -11.42 -53.38 -6.31
CA GLU A 520 -12.78 -53.21 -6.85
C GLU A 520 -13.11 -51.75 -7.16
N PRO A 521 -13.83 -51.44 -8.24
CA PRO A 521 -14.22 -50.08 -8.57
C PRO A 521 -14.95 -49.42 -7.40
N THR A 522 -14.39 -48.34 -6.88
CA THR A 522 -14.93 -47.67 -5.68
C THR A 522 -15.37 -46.27 -6.04
N LEU A 523 -16.65 -45.95 -5.80
CA LEU A 523 -17.17 -44.60 -5.93
C LEU A 523 -16.89 -43.81 -4.65
N LEU A 524 -16.27 -42.65 -4.78
CA LEU A 524 -16.06 -41.66 -3.73
C LEU A 524 -16.86 -40.40 -4.10
N ALA A 525 -17.97 -40.17 -3.42
CA ALA A 525 -18.73 -38.93 -3.55
C ALA A 525 -18.35 -37.97 -2.40
N GLY A 526 -18.03 -36.72 -2.76
CA GLY A 526 -17.84 -35.64 -1.80
C GLY A 526 -18.98 -34.61 -1.93
N GLU A 527 -19.74 -34.39 -0.86
CA GLU A 527 -20.75 -33.34 -0.80
C GLU A 527 -20.07 -31.96 -0.62
N ARG A 528 -20.41 -30.97 -1.44
CA ARG A 528 -20.16 -29.55 -1.12
C ARG A 528 -21.27 -29.11 -0.15
N PRO A 529 -20.99 -28.74 1.11
CA PRO A 529 -22.03 -28.15 1.95
C PRO A 529 -22.45 -26.81 1.34
N ALA A 530 -23.75 -26.66 1.08
CA ALA A 530 -24.35 -25.38 0.70
C ALA A 530 -24.26 -24.41 1.88
N THR A 531 -23.72 -23.22 1.67
CA THR A 531 -23.68 -22.16 2.67
C THR A 531 -25.11 -21.66 2.91
N VAL A 532 -25.74 -22.05 4.03
CA VAL A 532 -27.00 -21.45 4.49
C VAL A 532 -26.63 -20.32 5.45
N THR A 533 -26.84 -19.07 5.02
CA THR A 533 -26.71 -17.90 5.88
C THR A 533 -27.92 -17.86 6.81
N VAL A 534 -27.77 -18.31 8.06
CA VAL A 534 -28.78 -18.09 9.10
C VAL A 534 -28.37 -16.85 9.89
N HIS A 535 -29.18 -15.79 9.80
CA HIS A 535 -29.07 -14.63 10.69
C HIS A 535 -29.41 -15.04 12.12
N ALA A 536 -28.41 -15.48 12.90
CA ALA A 536 -28.30 -15.32 14.36
C ALA A 536 -27.07 -16.07 14.89
N ARG A 537 -26.16 -15.31 15.55
CA ARG A 537 -24.93 -15.71 16.26
C ARG A 537 -23.71 -16.06 15.38
N PRO A 538 -22.48 -15.65 15.79
CA PRO A 538 -21.26 -15.81 15.01
C PRO A 538 -20.67 -17.21 15.20
N ASP A 539 -21.42 -18.26 14.84
CA ASP A 539 -20.85 -19.59 14.68
C ASP A 539 -20.45 -19.78 13.21
N PHE A 540 -19.13 -19.87 12.97
CA PHE A 540 -18.55 -20.07 11.64
C PHE A 540 -19.10 -21.34 10.96
N PRO A 541 -19.33 -21.32 9.64
CA PRO A 541 -19.84 -22.48 8.90
C PRO A 541 -18.88 -23.67 9.01
N ARG A 542 -19.33 -24.76 9.66
CA ARG A 542 -18.56 -26.00 9.80
C ARG A 542 -18.49 -26.74 8.46
N ARG A 543 -17.30 -26.83 7.85
CA ARG A 543 -17.06 -27.68 6.66
C ARG A 543 -16.99 -29.16 7.07
N ARG A 544 -18.00 -29.96 6.70
CA ARG A 544 -17.98 -31.43 6.83
C ARG A 544 -17.67 -32.06 5.47
N VAL A 545 -16.64 -32.90 5.40
CA VAL A 545 -16.40 -33.79 4.25
C VAL A 545 -16.98 -35.16 4.59
N ARG A 546 -18.03 -35.57 3.90
CA ARG A 546 -18.55 -36.94 3.97
C ARG A 546 -17.95 -37.75 2.82
N SER A 547 -17.30 -38.86 3.12
CA SER A 547 -16.96 -39.87 2.12
C SER A 547 -18.04 -40.95 2.14
N ILE A 548 -18.72 -41.11 1.02
CA ILE A 548 -19.67 -42.22 0.82
C ILE A 548 -18.92 -43.30 0.04
N GLN A 549 -18.70 -44.45 0.67
CA GLN A 549 -18.17 -45.64 0.00
C GLN A 549 -19.37 -46.50 -0.43
N MET A 550 -19.55 -46.67 -1.73
CA MET A 550 -20.55 -47.60 -2.28
C MET A 550 -19.85 -48.86 -2.76
N SER A 551 -20.02 -49.97 -2.05
CA SER A 551 -19.71 -51.31 -2.54
C SER A 551 -21.02 -52.10 -2.68
N ASN A 552 -21.28 -52.64 -3.86
CA ASN A 552 -22.42 -53.53 -4.17
C ASN A 552 -23.80 -53.04 -3.70
N GLY A 553 -24.11 -51.75 -3.91
CA GLY A 553 -25.47 -51.21 -3.73
C GLY A 553 -25.90 -50.93 -2.29
N THR A 554 -24.99 -50.98 -1.30
CA THR A 554 -25.28 -50.56 0.08
C THR A 554 -24.49 -49.32 0.48
N VAL A 555 -25.21 -48.27 0.91
CA VAL A 555 -24.63 -47.02 1.41
C VAL A 555 -24.19 -47.23 2.85
N ARG A 556 -22.88 -47.19 3.13
CA ARG A 556 -22.36 -47.10 4.50
C ARG A 556 -22.06 -45.64 4.83
N ASN A 557 -22.84 -45.05 5.74
CA ASN A 557 -22.58 -43.71 6.29
C ASN A 557 -21.38 -43.76 7.24
N GLY A 558 -20.21 -43.30 6.80
CA GLY A 558 -19.08 -43.00 7.66
C GLY A 558 -19.03 -41.50 7.98
N SER A 559 -19.79 -41.02 8.96
CA SER A 559 -19.60 -39.66 9.46
C SER A 559 -18.35 -39.62 10.33
N THR A 560 -17.30 -38.93 9.89
CA THR A 560 -16.19 -38.57 10.77
C THR A 560 -16.33 -37.10 11.09
N ASP A 561 -16.78 -36.77 12.31
CA ASP A 561 -16.72 -35.40 12.81
C ASP A 561 -15.26 -35.07 13.12
N ILE A 562 -14.74 -33.98 12.55
CA ILE A 562 -13.34 -33.56 12.75
C ILE A 562 -13.17 -32.78 14.07
N THR A 563 -14.18 -32.73 14.94
CA THR A 563 -14.16 -31.87 16.14
C THR A 563 -14.81 -32.50 17.38
N SER A 564 -14.33 -33.66 17.84
CA SER A 564 -14.54 -34.08 19.23
C SER A 564 -13.34 -34.86 19.77
N PRO A 565 -12.81 -34.51 20.96
CA PRO A 565 -11.69 -35.20 21.58
C PRO A 565 -12.22 -36.45 22.30
N SER A 566 -12.13 -37.62 21.68
CA SER A 566 -12.26 -38.87 22.42
C SER A 566 -11.33 -39.94 21.86
N SER A 567 -10.29 -40.18 22.67
CA SER A 567 -9.42 -41.36 22.76
C SER A 567 -9.78 -42.55 21.87
N VAL A 568 -9.27 -42.58 20.64
CA VAL A 568 -9.05 -43.82 19.88
C VAL A 568 -7.73 -43.72 19.11
N THR A 569 -6.78 -44.57 19.49
CA THR A 569 -5.48 -44.90 18.89
C THR A 569 -5.03 -44.12 17.63
N HIS A 570 -4.12 -43.16 17.87
CA HIS A 570 -3.43 -42.25 16.94
C HIS A 570 -2.79 -42.87 15.67
N HIS A 571 -2.71 -44.20 15.54
CA HIS A 571 -1.99 -44.87 14.45
C HIS A 571 -2.89 -45.19 13.23
N ALA A 572 -4.17 -45.53 13.45
CA ALA A 572 -5.10 -45.87 12.37
C ALA A 572 -5.68 -44.63 11.64
N GLN A 573 -5.80 -43.50 12.35
CA GLN A 573 -6.25 -42.20 11.81
C GLN A 573 -5.20 -41.54 10.91
N ARG A 574 -3.90 -41.68 11.24
CA ARG A 574 -2.78 -41.16 10.43
C ARG A 574 -2.69 -41.82 9.05
N ASN A 575 -2.87 -43.14 8.96
CA ASN A 575 -2.74 -43.88 7.70
C ASN A 575 -3.92 -43.63 6.73
N ARG A 576 -5.13 -43.39 7.25
CA ARG A 576 -6.31 -43.06 6.41
C ARG A 576 -6.30 -41.62 5.90
N MET A 577 -5.83 -40.66 6.71
CA MET A 577 -5.61 -39.28 6.27
C MET A 577 -4.47 -39.17 5.25
N ALA A 578 -3.41 -39.97 5.38
CA ALA A 578 -2.33 -40.02 4.40
C ALA A 578 -2.83 -40.53 3.03
N ALA A 579 -3.66 -41.58 3.00
CA ALA A 579 -4.21 -42.12 1.75
C ALA A 579 -5.18 -41.15 1.03
N ALA A 580 -6.07 -40.48 1.76
CA ALA A 580 -6.98 -39.48 1.18
C ALA A 580 -6.23 -38.21 0.70
N ARG A 581 -5.18 -37.80 1.42
CA ARG A 581 -4.29 -36.71 0.99
C ARG A 581 -3.48 -37.09 -0.24
N HIS A 582 -2.92 -38.31 -0.31
CA HIS A 582 -2.18 -38.78 -1.47
C HIS A 582 -3.07 -38.87 -2.72
N ALA A 583 -4.33 -39.29 -2.57
CA ALA A 583 -5.28 -39.38 -3.68
C ALA A 583 -5.64 -38.01 -4.28
N ILE A 584 -5.77 -36.97 -3.46
CA ILE A 584 -6.05 -35.60 -3.91
C ILE A 584 -4.82 -34.97 -4.55
N THR A 585 -3.62 -35.17 -3.98
CA THR A 585 -2.36 -34.72 -4.57
C THR A 585 -2.09 -35.41 -5.92
N ASN A 586 -2.37 -36.72 -6.04
CA ASN A 586 -2.24 -37.44 -7.30
C ASN A 586 -3.31 -37.03 -8.32
N ALA A 587 -4.52 -36.66 -7.89
CA ALA A 587 -5.56 -36.13 -8.78
C ALA A 587 -5.19 -34.77 -9.38
N ILE A 588 -4.44 -33.95 -8.63
CA ILE A 588 -3.90 -32.67 -9.11
C ILE A 588 -2.72 -32.91 -10.07
N GLN A 589 -1.85 -33.89 -9.79
CA GLN A 589 -0.71 -34.28 -10.63
C GLN A 589 -1.09 -35.03 -11.92
N ALA A 590 -2.27 -35.66 -11.99
CA ALA A 590 -2.72 -36.44 -13.13
C ALA A 590 -3.52 -35.65 -14.19
N MET A 591 -3.69 -34.34 -14.02
CA MET A 591 -4.34 -33.49 -15.04
C MET A 591 -3.38 -33.25 -16.21
N PRO A 592 -3.82 -33.45 -17.48
CA PRO A 592 -2.90 -33.55 -18.61
C PRO A 592 -2.16 -32.25 -18.90
N CYS A 593 -0.83 -32.35 -19.00
CA CYS A 593 0.05 -31.33 -19.58
C CYS A 593 -0.33 -31.12 -21.05
N THR A 594 -0.50 -29.87 -21.47
CA THR A 594 -0.85 -29.51 -22.85
C THR A 594 0.36 -29.63 -23.77
N HIS A 595 0.38 -30.64 -24.64
CA HIS A 595 0.98 -30.55 -25.99
C HIS A 595 0.05 -31.22 -27.00
N PRO A 596 -0.15 -30.64 -28.20
CA PRO A 596 -1.14 -31.11 -29.15
C PRO A 596 -0.56 -32.26 -29.97
N ALA A 597 -1.10 -33.46 -29.81
CA ALA A 597 -0.84 -34.57 -30.71
C ALA A 597 -2.17 -35.23 -31.11
N THR A 598 -2.62 -34.86 -32.31
CA THR A 598 -3.44 -35.62 -33.28
C THR A 598 -4.20 -36.84 -32.74
N VAL A 599 -5.52 -36.68 -32.67
CA VAL A 599 -6.49 -37.78 -32.54
C VAL A 599 -6.70 -38.41 -33.93
N THR A 600 -6.40 -39.70 -34.06
CA THR A 600 -6.86 -40.54 -35.19
C THR A 600 -7.85 -41.56 -34.63
N PRO A 601 -9.00 -41.80 -35.27
CA PRO A 601 -10.01 -42.70 -34.75
C PRO A 601 -9.71 -44.14 -35.21
N CYS A 602 -9.47 -45.04 -34.27
CA CYS A 602 -9.61 -46.48 -34.53
C CYS A 602 -10.79 -46.98 -33.70
N GLY A 603 -11.84 -47.40 -34.42
CA GLY A 603 -12.95 -48.14 -33.84
C GLY A 603 -12.51 -49.55 -33.49
N ASP A 604 -12.86 -49.99 -32.27
CA ASP A 604 -13.66 -51.19 -32.08
C ASP A 604 -14.20 -51.26 -30.64
N PRO A 605 -15.38 -51.86 -30.41
CA PRO A 605 -16.12 -51.76 -29.16
C PRO A 605 -15.87 -52.99 -28.28
N CYS A 606 -15.08 -52.86 -27.21
CA CYS A 606 -15.08 -53.84 -26.12
C CYS A 606 -15.93 -53.33 -24.96
N SER A 607 -17.22 -53.63 -25.06
CA SER A 607 -18.24 -53.52 -24.02
C SER A 607 -17.84 -54.29 -22.76
N GLY A 608 -17.49 -53.56 -21.70
CA GLY A 608 -17.63 -54.01 -20.31
C GLY A 608 -18.68 -53.14 -19.63
N TYR A 609 -19.88 -53.67 -19.42
CA TYR A 609 -21.05 -52.98 -18.89
C TYR A 609 -20.75 -52.17 -17.61
N LEU A 610 -20.69 -50.84 -17.76
CA LEU A 610 -21.03 -49.92 -16.67
C LEU A 610 -22.54 -50.04 -16.47
N THR A 611 -22.96 -50.50 -15.29
CA THR A 611 -24.38 -50.49 -14.93
C THR A 611 -24.89 -49.05 -14.97
N THR A 612 -25.80 -48.78 -15.91
CA THR A 612 -26.49 -47.51 -16.15
C THR A 612 -27.21 -46.94 -14.91
N SER A 613 -27.34 -47.74 -13.85
CA SER A 613 -27.97 -47.36 -12.59
C SER A 613 -27.10 -46.49 -11.66
N ALA A 614 -25.77 -46.56 -11.75
CA ALA A 614 -24.87 -45.77 -10.90
C ALA A 614 -24.72 -44.32 -11.39
N VAL A 615 -24.65 -44.14 -12.71
CA VAL A 615 -24.52 -42.81 -13.35
C VAL A 615 -25.83 -42.03 -13.29
N SER A 616 -26.98 -42.70 -13.44
CA SER A 616 -28.31 -42.07 -13.40
C SER A 616 -28.77 -41.63 -12.00
N ARG A 617 -28.16 -42.14 -10.91
CA ARG A 617 -28.46 -41.72 -9.53
C ARG A 617 -27.54 -40.61 -9.01
N ALA A 618 -26.34 -40.44 -9.59
CA ALA A 618 -25.42 -39.36 -9.25
C ALA A 618 -25.97 -37.98 -9.65
N SER A 619 -26.75 -37.91 -10.73
CA SER A 619 -27.42 -36.67 -11.18
C SER A 619 -28.53 -36.17 -10.24
N GLN A 620 -28.98 -36.97 -9.27
CA GLN A 620 -30.01 -36.58 -8.29
C GLN A 620 -29.43 -35.95 -7.01
N LEU A 621 -28.09 -35.97 -6.80
CA LEU A 621 -27.48 -35.67 -5.49
C LEU A 621 -26.64 -34.39 -5.40
N ASN A 622 -26.56 -33.54 -6.43
CA ASN A 622 -25.72 -32.32 -6.41
C ASN A 622 -24.29 -32.58 -5.87
N ALA A 623 -23.68 -33.74 -6.21
CA ALA A 623 -22.40 -34.18 -5.66
C ALA A 623 -21.36 -34.38 -6.77
N SER A 624 -20.19 -33.76 -6.61
CA SER A 624 -18.98 -34.05 -7.39
C SER A 624 -18.53 -35.49 -7.13
N THR A 625 -18.55 -36.33 -8.17
CA THR A 625 -18.44 -37.79 -8.06
C THR A 625 -17.08 -38.28 -8.56
N ILE A 626 -16.24 -38.87 -7.71
CA ILE A 626 -14.95 -39.45 -8.13
C ILE A 626 -15.10 -40.98 -8.20
N ALA A 627 -14.83 -41.60 -9.34
CA ALA A 627 -14.81 -43.06 -9.48
C ALA A 627 -13.36 -43.56 -9.47
N VAL A 628 -13.02 -44.60 -8.71
CA VAL A 628 -11.67 -45.18 -8.69
C VAL A 628 -11.71 -46.56 -9.36
N VAL A 629 -10.92 -46.80 -10.41
CA VAL A 629 -10.94 -48.05 -11.19
C VAL A 629 -9.52 -48.64 -11.33
N ARG A 630 -9.40 -49.97 -11.28
CA ARG A 630 -8.13 -50.68 -11.44
C ARG A 630 -7.55 -50.49 -12.83
N ASN A 631 -6.23 -50.25 -12.93
CA ASN A 631 -5.53 -50.21 -14.20
C ASN A 631 -5.37 -51.64 -14.75
N ALA A 632 -6.13 -52.00 -15.77
CA ALA A 632 -6.05 -53.30 -16.41
C ALA A 632 -5.34 -53.15 -17.76
N THR A 633 -4.02 -53.42 -17.79
CA THR A 633 -3.35 -54.26 -18.80
C THR A 633 -1.83 -54.22 -18.66
N ARG A 634 -1.24 -55.38 -18.31
CA ARG A 634 -0.04 -55.91 -18.97
C ARG A 634 -0.02 -57.42 -18.77
N THR A 635 -0.65 -58.14 -19.70
CA THR A 635 -0.50 -59.59 -19.83
C THR A 635 0.84 -59.87 -20.50
N GLU A 636 1.82 -60.35 -19.73
CA GLU A 636 3.02 -60.98 -20.29
C GLU A 636 2.67 -62.39 -20.79
N PRO A 637 3.19 -62.83 -21.96
CA PRO A 637 3.02 -64.21 -22.39
C PRO A 637 4.11 -65.10 -21.78
N SER A 638 3.70 -66.24 -21.25
CA SER A 638 4.57 -67.32 -20.78
C SER A 638 4.91 -68.28 -21.92
N ASN A 639 6.19 -68.65 -22.08
CA ASN A 639 6.68 -70.05 -22.04
C ASN A 639 8.16 -70.23 -22.47
N ARG A 640 8.96 -70.74 -21.51
CA ARG A 640 9.92 -71.87 -21.58
C ARG A 640 11.20 -71.86 -22.46
N PRO A 641 12.22 -72.69 -22.09
CA PRO A 641 13.63 -72.31 -22.15
C PRO A 641 14.45 -73.06 -23.21
N GLY A 642 15.60 -72.52 -23.61
CA GLY A 642 16.61 -73.29 -24.34
C GLY A 642 17.74 -72.49 -24.99
N VAL A 643 18.96 -72.86 -24.61
CA VAL A 643 20.21 -72.88 -25.40
C VAL A 643 20.99 -71.56 -25.61
N THR A 644 22.09 -71.52 -24.85
CA THR A 644 23.43 -70.97 -25.09
C THR A 644 23.78 -70.55 -26.54
N ARG A 645 24.26 -69.30 -26.73
CA ARG A 645 25.53 -68.98 -27.43
C ARG A 645 25.85 -67.49 -27.42
N SER A 646 27.08 -67.19 -27.04
CA SER A 646 27.79 -65.92 -27.24
C SER A 646 27.88 -65.54 -28.73
N ILE A 647 27.99 -64.23 -29.05
CA ILE A 647 28.96 -63.66 -30.01
C ILE A 647 28.99 -62.13 -29.90
N ARG A 648 30.19 -61.62 -30.18
CA ARG A 648 30.80 -60.32 -29.98
C ARG A 648 30.73 -59.50 -31.28
N ALA A 649 30.66 -58.16 -31.13
CA ALA A 649 31.21 -57.10 -32.00
C ALA A 649 30.75 -56.95 -33.48
N LEU A 650 30.52 -55.67 -33.89
CA LEU A 650 31.22 -54.92 -34.96
C LEU A 650 30.49 -53.57 -35.19
N ARG A 651 31.10 -52.43 -34.84
CA ARG A 651 31.79 -51.45 -35.70
C ARG A 651 30.93 -50.75 -36.79
N ARG A 652 30.76 -49.43 -36.58
CA ARG A 652 30.72 -48.27 -37.51
C ARG A 652 31.47 -48.49 -38.86
N PRO A 653 31.20 -47.74 -39.96
CA PRO A 653 31.38 -46.27 -39.99
C PRO A 653 30.59 -45.39 -41.00
N GLN A 654 30.57 -44.09 -40.65
CA GLN A 654 30.73 -42.83 -41.42
C GLN A 654 30.22 -42.64 -42.87
N GLY A 655 29.64 -41.45 -43.12
CA GLY A 655 29.59 -40.78 -44.44
C GLY A 655 28.70 -39.52 -44.46
N LEU A 656 29.30 -38.33 -44.38
CA LEU A 656 28.72 -36.97 -44.53
C LEU A 656 28.43 -36.62 -46.04
N PRO A 657 28.16 -35.35 -46.45
CA PRO A 657 26.91 -34.58 -46.36
C PRO A 657 26.50 -33.97 -47.74
N GLY A 658 25.31 -33.34 -47.86
CA GLY A 658 24.90 -32.72 -49.14
C GLY A 658 23.73 -31.73 -49.10
N ARG A 659 24.03 -30.49 -48.72
CA ARG A 659 23.59 -29.17 -49.28
C ARG A 659 22.18 -28.95 -49.90
N ARG A 660 21.63 -27.78 -49.47
CA ARG A 660 20.82 -26.74 -50.20
C ARG A 660 19.35 -27.05 -50.48
N ALA A 661 18.41 -26.10 -50.51
CA ALA A 661 18.30 -24.68 -50.10
C ALA A 661 16.85 -24.20 -50.39
N CYS A 662 16.46 -23.12 -49.70
CA CYS A 662 15.48 -22.08 -50.07
C CYS A 662 13.96 -22.38 -50.03
N GLY A 663 13.26 -21.42 -49.42
CA GLY A 663 11.82 -21.29 -49.25
C GLY A 663 11.54 -20.49 -47.99
#